data_AF-A0A673K4I7-F1
#
_entry.id   AF-A0A673K4I7-F1
#
_cell.length_a   1.000
_cell.length_b   1.000
_cell.length_c   1.000
_cell.angle_alpha   90.00
_cell.angle_beta   90.00
_cell.angle_gamma   90.00
#
_symmetry.space_group_name_H-M   'P 1'
#
loop_
_entity.id
_entity.type
_entity.pdbx_description
1 polymer ?
#
loop_
_entity_poly.entity_id
_entity_poly.type
_entity_poly.pdbx_seq_one_letter_code
_entity_poly.pdbx_strand_id
1 'polypeptide(L)'
;ILRRYPEGGQILKELIQNAEDAGATEVKFMYDETEYGVESLWSHDMAQYQGTALYVYNDAVFTTEDWNGIQEIARSRKREDPLKVGRFGIGFNSVYHITDVPSIFSGDQIAMLDPHQMLFGVHESGQCWNLKSDIKEITELNDQFAPYFGLLGSSEKTIKDGNFPGTLFRFPLRMKPSQLSNNIYNKEKVLELFESFRVDADTVLLFLKSVQKVSLHVRESDGTERMLFQVTASDSEEDKMERPNSLKTLGQAIDSYSNGVLSSSVTCATYQLSTEVRDETAKETQKTTWLVCNGVGGRGMCGELDSLADDLKFIPTIGIALPLALIDEDKGATASFSGRAFCFLPLPLGEESMTGLSVHVSGFFGLTDNRRSIKWREVDQWRDPAALWNELLIVTVIPRAYFTLIMETIRRIQTKKDQDFPLSPRGIYGAWPDPNRIRPHWKPILEPLFNDLLQQPVIFSLNGSWVQVDETIFSDLDSSLDTTETVIKYLQSSGMILTQVPAYIDAVLTMFVTKPGSLRRVTPSFVRQTLRKCRHRGSSNEKLLLLEFILSDACYNDLIGLELLPLQDETFAVFSSSVNDKDAVYIASEEYPRSLYPGLEGRFVLESIAPHVMTSLKEAARTDFFLFFDDITKLGALYICSNYYYTNVMYKL
;
A
#
# COMPACT_ATOMS: atom_id res chain seq x y z
N ILE A 1 6.28 31.64 -16.17
CA ILE A 1 5.89 30.62 -15.18
C ILE A 1 4.88 29.65 -15.79
N LEU A 2 3.77 30.15 -16.35
CA LEU A 2 2.72 29.36 -17.01
C LEU A 2 3.20 28.28 -18.00
N ARG A 3 4.23 28.55 -18.81
CA ARG A 3 4.80 27.52 -19.72
C ARG A 3 5.43 26.32 -19.02
N ARG A 4 5.94 26.50 -17.79
CA ARG A 4 6.54 25.42 -16.99
C ARG A 4 5.48 24.63 -16.21
N TYR A 5 4.35 25.27 -15.91
CA TYR A 5 3.24 24.71 -15.15
C TYR A 5 2.04 24.57 -16.08
N PRO A 6 1.92 23.49 -16.88
CA PRO A 6 0.81 23.36 -17.81
C PRO A 6 -0.55 23.33 -17.09
N GLU A 7 -1.60 23.74 -17.81
CA GLU A 7 -2.98 23.77 -17.30
C GLU A 7 -3.51 22.39 -16.88
N GLY A 8 -4.48 22.37 -15.97
CA GLY A 8 -5.16 21.15 -15.49
C GLY A 8 -5.35 21.12 -13.97
N GLY A 9 -5.74 19.96 -13.43
CA GLY A 9 -6.06 19.75 -12.01
C GLY A 9 -4.97 20.13 -11.01
N GLN A 10 -3.72 20.34 -11.48
CA GLN A 10 -2.64 20.87 -10.65
C GLN A 10 -2.98 22.24 -10.06
N ILE A 11 -3.74 23.09 -10.75
CA ILE A 11 -4.14 24.42 -10.23
C ILE A 11 -4.92 24.27 -8.92
N LEU A 12 -5.88 23.34 -8.88
CA LEU A 12 -6.69 23.07 -7.69
C LEU A 12 -5.83 22.48 -6.56
N LYS A 13 -4.90 21.58 -6.91
CA LYS A 13 -3.94 20.98 -5.96
C LYS A 13 -3.04 22.05 -5.30
N GLU A 14 -2.54 23.03 -6.05
CA GLU A 14 -1.73 24.13 -5.49
C GLU A 14 -2.55 25.02 -4.53
N LEU A 15 -3.84 25.24 -4.82
CA LEU A 15 -4.73 25.99 -3.93
C LEU A 15 -5.08 25.22 -2.66
N ILE A 16 -5.24 23.89 -2.74
CA ILE A 16 -5.38 23.02 -1.55
C ILE A 16 -4.10 23.04 -0.72
N GLN A 17 -2.91 23.01 -1.34
CA GLN A 17 -1.64 23.12 -0.62
C GLN A 17 -1.51 24.46 0.11
N ASN A 18 -1.95 25.56 -0.51
CA ASN A 18 -1.97 26.86 0.17
C ASN A 18 -2.90 26.88 1.38
N ALA A 19 -4.06 26.21 1.29
CA ALA A 19 -4.99 26.08 2.41
C ALA A 19 -4.41 25.18 3.52
N GLU A 20 -3.77 24.06 3.16
CA GLU A 20 -3.06 23.17 4.09
C GLU A 20 -1.95 23.91 4.83
N ASP A 21 -1.13 24.69 4.12
CA ASP A 21 -0.08 25.54 4.70
C ASP A 21 -0.65 26.55 5.70
N ALA A 22 -1.86 27.06 5.45
CA ALA A 22 -2.55 28.02 6.31
C ALA A 22 -3.25 27.36 7.51
N GLY A 23 -3.27 26.03 7.59
CA GLY A 23 -3.97 25.29 8.64
C GLY A 23 -5.50 25.27 8.45
N ALA A 24 -5.98 25.41 7.21
CA ALA A 24 -7.40 25.26 6.90
C ALA A 24 -7.87 23.82 7.13
N THR A 25 -9.14 23.63 7.44
CA THR A 25 -9.78 22.32 7.56
C THR A 25 -10.70 22.01 6.38
N GLU A 26 -11.20 23.05 5.69
CA GLU A 26 -12.13 22.94 4.58
C GLU A 26 -11.69 23.79 3.38
N VAL A 27 -11.82 23.23 2.18
CA VAL A 27 -11.67 23.96 0.90
C VAL A 27 -12.93 23.78 0.05
N LYS A 28 -13.43 24.87 -0.54
CA LYS A 28 -14.55 24.84 -1.49
C LYS A 28 -14.13 25.50 -2.79
N PHE A 29 -14.36 24.82 -3.90
CA PHE A 29 -14.26 25.39 -5.23
C PHE A 29 -15.66 25.60 -5.77
N MET A 30 -15.93 26.75 -6.35
CA MET A 30 -17.24 27.07 -6.92
C MET A 30 -17.08 27.78 -8.25
N TYR A 31 -17.66 27.21 -9.30
CA TYR A 31 -17.86 27.95 -10.54
C TYR A 31 -19.15 28.76 -10.43
N ASP A 32 -19.07 30.07 -10.61
CA ASP A 32 -20.21 30.99 -10.49
C ASP A 32 -20.50 31.67 -11.82
N GLU A 33 -21.72 31.50 -12.31
CA GLU A 33 -22.23 32.09 -13.55
C GLU A 33 -22.82 33.48 -13.37
N THR A 34 -22.83 34.02 -12.15
CA THR A 34 -23.37 35.35 -11.86
C THR A 34 -22.61 36.43 -12.63
N GLU A 35 -23.34 37.27 -13.36
CA GLU A 35 -22.85 38.53 -13.93
C GLU A 35 -23.22 39.69 -13.01
N TYR A 36 -22.23 40.43 -12.55
CA TYR A 36 -22.41 41.56 -11.65
C TYR A 36 -22.55 42.88 -12.41
N GLY A 37 -23.05 43.92 -11.74
CA GLY A 37 -23.17 45.26 -12.30
C GLY A 37 -21.81 45.86 -12.69
N VAL A 38 -21.86 46.91 -13.52
CA VAL A 38 -20.67 47.58 -14.09
C VAL A 38 -20.75 49.10 -14.02
N GLU A 39 -21.67 49.65 -13.22
CA GLU A 39 -21.92 51.09 -13.13
C GLU A 39 -21.01 51.77 -12.10
N SER A 40 -20.74 51.09 -10.98
CA SER A 40 -19.99 51.59 -9.83
C SER A 40 -18.69 50.82 -9.60
N LEU A 41 -17.79 50.91 -10.58
CA LEU A 41 -16.47 50.24 -10.58
C LEU A 41 -15.33 51.22 -10.33
N TRP A 42 -14.16 50.69 -9.93
CA TRP A 42 -12.93 51.49 -9.78
C TRP A 42 -12.58 52.25 -11.07
N SER A 43 -12.74 51.58 -12.22
CA SER A 43 -12.62 52.17 -13.55
C SER A 43 -13.47 51.38 -14.55
N HIS A 44 -13.72 51.97 -15.73
CA HIS A 44 -14.46 51.29 -16.80
C HIS A 44 -13.76 49.99 -17.28
N ASP A 45 -12.43 49.91 -17.18
CA ASP A 45 -11.65 48.74 -17.61
C ASP A 45 -11.88 47.51 -16.70
N MET A 46 -12.43 47.71 -15.50
CA MET A 46 -12.79 46.63 -14.58
C MET A 46 -14.03 45.85 -15.02
N ALA A 47 -14.85 46.39 -15.94
CA ALA A 47 -16.11 45.78 -16.37
C ALA A 47 -15.93 44.34 -16.91
N GLN A 48 -14.81 44.05 -17.55
CA GLN A 48 -14.51 42.72 -18.10
C GLN A 48 -14.28 41.63 -17.03
N TYR A 49 -14.08 42.01 -15.76
CA TYR A 49 -13.81 41.10 -14.65
C TYR A 49 -15.03 40.90 -13.72
N GLN A 50 -16.18 41.48 -14.08
CA GLN A 50 -17.44 41.40 -13.32
C GLN A 50 -18.31 40.19 -13.70
N GLY A 51 -17.92 39.40 -14.70
CA GLY A 51 -18.66 38.22 -15.14
C GLY A 51 -18.37 36.96 -14.33
N THR A 52 -18.56 35.82 -15.00
CA THR A 52 -18.37 34.47 -14.45
C THR A 52 -16.98 34.28 -13.84
N ALA A 53 -16.89 33.55 -12.74
CA ALA A 53 -15.64 33.37 -12.01
C ALA A 53 -15.51 31.96 -11.40
N LEU A 54 -14.26 31.54 -11.20
CA LEU A 54 -13.94 30.45 -10.28
C LEU A 54 -13.64 31.04 -8.90
N TYR A 55 -14.42 30.67 -7.91
CA TYR A 55 -14.18 31.00 -6.51
C TYR A 55 -13.51 29.84 -5.78
N VAL A 56 -12.63 30.19 -4.85
CA VAL A 56 -11.97 29.24 -3.95
C VAL A 56 -12.02 29.75 -2.52
N TYR A 57 -12.69 29.02 -1.65
CA TYR A 57 -12.80 29.34 -0.24
C TYR A 57 -11.97 28.37 0.60
N ASN A 58 -11.35 28.87 1.66
CA ASN A 58 -10.88 28.08 2.78
C ASN A 58 -11.16 28.79 4.11
N ASP A 59 -11.24 28.03 5.20
CA ASP A 59 -11.58 28.50 6.54
C ASP A 59 -10.40 29.05 7.36
N ALA A 60 -9.21 29.17 6.76
CA ALA A 60 -8.08 29.88 7.36
C ALA A 60 -8.07 31.37 6.97
N VAL A 61 -7.46 32.20 7.81
CA VAL A 61 -7.31 33.66 7.58
C VAL A 61 -5.85 33.98 7.29
N PHE A 62 -5.60 34.86 6.31
CA PHE A 62 -4.26 35.31 5.96
C PHE A 62 -3.58 36.01 7.13
N THR A 63 -2.32 35.65 7.37
CA THR A 63 -1.42 36.39 8.25
C THR A 63 -0.81 37.59 7.53
N THR A 64 -0.18 38.49 8.27
CA THR A 64 0.59 39.60 7.70
C THR A 64 1.69 39.09 6.76
N GLU A 65 2.30 37.96 7.11
CA GLU A 65 3.32 37.28 6.30
C GLU A 65 2.73 36.74 4.99
N ASP A 66 1.52 36.18 5.02
CA ASP A 66 0.83 35.71 3.82
C ASP A 66 0.50 36.86 2.86
N TRP A 67 0.03 38.00 3.39
CA TRP A 67 -0.23 39.21 2.60
C TRP A 67 1.03 39.77 1.95
N ASN A 68 2.14 39.84 2.70
CA ASN A 68 3.43 40.24 2.13
C ASN A 68 3.92 39.24 1.06
N GLY A 69 3.67 37.94 1.27
CA GLY A 69 4.10 36.88 0.37
C GLY A 69 3.32 36.85 -0.95
N ILE A 70 1.99 37.04 -0.92
CA ILE A 70 1.14 36.93 -2.10
C ILE A 70 1.35 38.08 -3.10
N GLN A 71 1.80 39.24 -2.61
CA GLN A 71 2.11 40.42 -3.43
C GLN A 71 3.45 40.29 -4.19
N GLU A 72 4.35 39.40 -3.74
CA GLU A 72 5.64 39.16 -4.40
C GLU A 72 5.51 38.16 -5.56
N ILE A 73 4.94 38.59 -6.70
CA ILE A 73 4.66 37.74 -7.89
C ILE A 73 5.87 36.89 -8.36
N ALA A 74 7.10 37.33 -8.10
CA ALA A 74 8.34 36.69 -8.56
C ALA A 74 9.29 36.17 -7.47
N ARG A 75 9.01 36.39 -6.17
CA ARG A 75 9.89 35.96 -5.07
C ARG A 75 9.05 35.27 -3.99
N SER A 76 9.49 34.09 -3.56
CA SER A 76 8.84 33.37 -2.47
C SER A 76 9.70 33.41 -1.22
N ARG A 77 9.11 33.91 -0.13
CA ARG A 77 9.70 33.84 1.22
C ARG A 77 9.44 32.49 1.91
N LYS A 78 8.53 31.65 1.39
CA LYS A 78 8.26 30.29 1.88
C LYS A 78 9.46 29.34 1.70
N ARG A 79 10.50 29.75 0.96
CA ARG A 79 11.71 28.96 0.73
C ARG A 79 12.48 28.63 2.02
N GLU A 80 12.30 29.40 3.08
CA GLU A 80 13.04 29.24 4.33
C GLU A 80 12.28 28.46 5.42
N ASP A 81 10.96 28.25 5.25
CA ASP A 81 10.14 27.53 6.23
C ASP A 81 10.04 26.03 5.88
N PRO A 82 10.64 25.13 6.68
CA PRO A 82 10.60 23.69 6.42
C PRO A 82 9.23 23.06 6.70
N LEU A 83 8.30 23.76 7.35
CA LEU A 83 6.97 23.26 7.70
C LEU A 83 5.93 23.48 6.60
N LYS A 84 6.22 24.33 5.61
CA LYS A 84 5.30 24.68 4.52
C LYS A 84 5.50 23.77 3.31
N VAL A 85 4.41 23.20 2.82
CA VAL A 85 4.32 22.36 1.62
C VAL A 85 4.53 23.21 0.36
N GLY A 86 3.96 24.42 0.30
CA GLY A 86 3.95 25.32 -0.85
C GLY A 86 5.21 26.17 -1.03
N ARG A 87 6.39 25.55 -1.14
CA ARG A 87 7.66 26.24 -0.93
C ARG A 87 8.10 27.27 -1.99
N PHE A 88 7.74 27.08 -3.25
CA PHE A 88 8.25 27.95 -4.32
C PHE A 88 7.48 29.26 -4.45
N GLY A 89 6.32 29.42 -3.79
CA GLY A 89 5.41 30.59 -3.92
C GLY A 89 4.93 30.90 -5.34
N ILE A 90 5.46 30.22 -6.35
CA ILE A 90 5.06 30.30 -7.76
C ILE A 90 3.86 29.41 -8.08
N GLY A 91 3.47 28.54 -7.16
CA GLY A 91 2.29 27.67 -7.32
C GLY A 91 1.02 28.47 -7.50
N PHE A 92 0.84 29.53 -6.70
CA PHE A 92 -0.29 30.45 -6.85
C PHE A 92 -0.35 31.08 -8.25
N ASN A 93 0.80 31.37 -8.88
CA ASN A 93 0.83 31.94 -10.23
C ASN A 93 0.24 31.02 -11.31
N SER A 94 -0.08 29.75 -11.01
CA SER A 94 -0.84 28.90 -11.93
C SER A 94 -2.27 29.40 -12.16
N VAL A 95 -2.84 30.20 -11.26
CA VAL A 95 -4.18 30.80 -11.43
C VAL A 95 -4.24 31.75 -12.64
N TYR A 96 -3.09 32.28 -13.09
CA TYR A 96 -3.02 33.10 -14.29
C TYR A 96 -3.31 32.33 -15.59
N HIS A 97 -3.44 30.99 -15.55
CA HIS A 97 -4.06 30.26 -16.65
C HIS A 97 -5.54 30.63 -16.82
N ILE A 98 -6.24 30.89 -15.71
CA ILE A 98 -7.69 31.10 -15.66
C ILE A 98 -8.04 32.59 -15.76
N THR A 99 -7.30 33.44 -15.04
CA THR A 99 -7.62 34.87 -14.88
C THR A 99 -6.40 35.76 -15.10
N ASP A 100 -6.62 37.03 -15.43
CA ASP A 100 -5.56 38.06 -15.42
C ASP A 100 -5.54 38.85 -14.11
N VAL A 101 -6.66 38.88 -13.37
CA VAL A 101 -6.85 39.70 -12.17
C VAL A 101 -7.39 38.84 -11.04
N PRO A 102 -6.55 38.01 -10.40
CA PRO A 102 -6.97 37.25 -9.24
C PRO A 102 -7.21 38.19 -8.06
N SER A 103 -8.30 37.95 -7.34
CA SER A 103 -8.66 38.71 -6.14
C SER A 103 -8.67 37.83 -4.91
N ILE A 104 -8.32 38.41 -3.76
CA ILE A 104 -8.23 37.76 -2.46
C ILE A 104 -9.02 38.58 -1.45
N PHE A 105 -9.89 37.93 -0.68
CA PHE A 105 -10.58 38.51 0.45
C PHE A 105 -10.32 37.67 1.69
N SER A 106 -9.61 38.22 2.68
CA SER A 106 -9.30 37.53 3.93
C SER A 106 -9.20 38.49 5.10
N GLY A 107 -9.81 38.14 6.23
CA GLY A 107 -9.84 39.02 7.39
C GLY A 107 -10.50 40.36 7.04
N ASP A 108 -9.80 41.46 7.29
CA ASP A 108 -10.29 42.80 7.02
C ASP A 108 -9.75 43.41 5.72
N GLN A 109 -9.20 42.60 4.80
CA GLN A 109 -8.57 43.09 3.57
C GLN A 109 -9.09 42.39 2.31
N ILE A 110 -9.34 43.18 1.28
CA ILE A 110 -9.57 42.73 -0.10
C ILE A 110 -8.43 43.24 -0.96
N ALA A 111 -7.78 42.37 -1.72
CA ALA A 111 -6.76 42.75 -2.68
C ALA A 111 -7.08 42.20 -4.08
N MET A 112 -6.70 42.96 -5.09
CA MET A 112 -6.73 42.56 -6.50
C MET A 112 -5.32 42.68 -7.05
N LEU A 113 -4.84 41.64 -7.74
CA LEU A 113 -3.52 41.66 -8.37
C LEU A 113 -3.65 41.98 -9.85
N ASP A 114 -2.85 42.93 -10.34
CA ASP A 114 -2.78 43.32 -11.74
C ASP A 114 -1.34 43.25 -12.24
N PRO A 115 -0.85 42.07 -12.64
CA PRO A 115 0.48 41.93 -13.24
C PRO A 115 0.68 42.74 -14.54
N HIS A 116 -0.38 43.21 -15.20
CA HIS A 116 -0.27 44.06 -16.39
C HIS A 116 0.03 45.53 -16.05
N GLN A 117 -0.19 45.96 -14.81
CA GLN A 117 0.02 47.33 -14.33
C GLN A 117 -0.75 48.38 -15.16
N MET A 118 -2.04 48.10 -15.42
CA MET A 118 -2.92 48.93 -16.24
C MET A 118 -4.17 49.42 -15.49
N LEU A 119 -4.61 48.72 -14.44
CA LEU A 119 -5.91 48.95 -13.80
C LEU A 119 -5.85 49.98 -12.66
N PHE A 120 -4.79 49.96 -11.86
CA PHE A 120 -4.70 50.72 -10.61
C PHE A 120 -3.73 51.91 -10.65
N GLY A 121 -3.02 52.10 -11.76
CA GLY A 121 -2.07 53.19 -11.94
C GLY A 121 -0.78 52.74 -12.63
N VAL A 122 0.06 53.70 -12.98
CA VAL A 122 1.35 53.41 -13.62
C VAL A 122 2.28 52.76 -12.60
N HIS A 123 2.78 51.56 -12.92
CA HIS A 123 3.64 50.73 -12.05
C HIS A 123 2.97 50.10 -10.82
N GLU A 124 1.65 50.19 -10.69
CA GLU A 124 0.91 49.50 -9.63
C GLU A 124 0.53 48.10 -10.08
N SER A 125 1.06 47.07 -9.41
CA SER A 125 0.79 45.67 -9.77
C SER A 125 -0.42 45.06 -9.07
N GLY A 126 -1.28 45.90 -8.50
CA GLY A 126 -2.44 45.51 -7.71
C GLY A 126 -2.89 46.65 -6.79
N GLN A 127 -4.01 46.44 -6.11
CA GLN A 127 -4.58 47.37 -5.14
C GLN A 127 -5.16 46.58 -3.96
N CYS A 128 -5.11 47.16 -2.76
CA CYS A 128 -5.68 46.59 -1.55
C CYS A 128 -6.61 47.61 -0.89
N TRP A 129 -7.71 47.11 -0.31
CA TRP A 129 -8.68 47.88 0.47
C TRP A 129 -8.90 47.19 1.81
N ASN A 130 -8.90 47.98 2.87
CA ASN A 130 -9.27 47.53 4.20
C ASN A 130 -10.74 47.84 4.48
N LEU A 131 -11.48 46.84 4.94
CA LEU A 131 -12.92 46.93 5.20
C LEU A 131 -13.31 47.99 6.23
N LYS A 132 -12.36 48.46 7.06
CA LYS A 132 -12.62 49.46 8.10
C LYS A 132 -12.18 50.85 7.65
N SER A 133 -10.95 51.01 7.15
CA SER A 133 -10.47 52.33 6.73
C SER A 133 -11.09 52.80 5.42
N ASP A 134 -11.36 51.88 4.51
CA ASP A 134 -11.75 52.19 3.13
C ASP A 134 -13.25 51.90 2.89
N ILE A 135 -14.03 51.70 3.96
CA ILE A 135 -15.45 51.34 3.91
C ILE A 135 -16.29 52.28 3.04
N LYS A 136 -15.94 53.58 3.04
CA LYS A 136 -16.64 54.59 2.25
C LYS A 136 -16.46 54.31 0.76
N GLU A 137 -15.21 54.09 0.33
CA GLU A 137 -14.89 53.74 -1.07
C GLU A 137 -15.50 52.39 -1.46
N ILE A 138 -15.43 51.38 -0.57
CA ILE A 138 -16.07 50.08 -0.77
C ILE A 138 -17.58 50.21 -0.98
N THR A 139 -18.23 51.13 -0.26
CA THR A 139 -19.68 51.38 -0.39
C THR A 139 -20.02 52.16 -1.66
N GLU A 140 -19.18 53.10 -2.06
CA GLU A 140 -19.33 53.88 -3.29
C GLU A 140 -19.12 53.01 -4.55
N LEU A 141 -18.16 52.08 -4.50
CA LEU A 141 -17.85 51.11 -5.55
C LEU A 141 -18.68 49.83 -5.39
N ASN A 142 -20.00 49.96 -5.26
CA ASN A 142 -20.90 48.86 -4.91
C ASN A 142 -20.75 47.65 -5.85
N ASP A 143 -20.79 47.88 -7.16
CA ASP A 143 -20.67 46.82 -8.16
C ASP A 143 -19.30 46.12 -8.07
N GLN A 144 -18.23 46.87 -7.80
CA GLN A 144 -16.87 46.33 -7.69
C GLN A 144 -16.74 45.29 -6.59
N PHE A 145 -17.45 45.50 -5.48
CA PHE A 145 -17.35 44.67 -4.28
C PHE A 145 -18.53 43.72 -4.07
N ALA A 146 -19.64 43.89 -4.80
CA ALA A 146 -20.77 42.97 -4.79
C ALA A 146 -20.37 41.48 -4.95
N PRO A 147 -19.37 41.10 -5.78
CA PRO A 147 -18.88 39.72 -5.86
C PRO A 147 -18.39 39.07 -4.57
N TYR A 148 -17.99 39.85 -3.56
CA TYR A 148 -17.40 39.30 -2.33
C TYR A 148 -18.42 39.13 -1.21
N PHE A 149 -19.67 39.53 -1.40
CA PHE A 149 -20.72 39.50 -0.37
C PHE A 149 -21.90 38.60 -0.79
N GLY A 150 -22.45 37.83 0.15
CA GLY A 150 -23.57 36.90 -0.11
C GLY A 150 -23.15 35.53 -0.68
N LEU A 151 -21.86 35.19 -0.59
CA LEU A 151 -21.25 33.98 -1.14
C LEU A 151 -20.34 33.30 -0.11
N LEU A 152 -20.39 31.97 -0.04
CA LEU A 152 -19.45 31.12 0.71
C LEU A 152 -19.15 31.59 2.15
N GLY A 153 -20.18 32.07 2.86
CA GLY A 153 -20.07 32.51 4.26
C GLY A 153 -19.87 34.03 4.46
N SER A 154 -19.62 34.79 3.38
CA SER A 154 -19.64 36.25 3.41
C SER A 154 -21.09 36.74 3.42
N SER A 155 -21.47 37.53 4.41
CA SER A 155 -22.83 38.06 4.57
C SER A 155 -22.80 39.56 4.78
N GLU A 156 -23.95 40.23 4.83
CA GLU A 156 -24.00 41.65 5.25
C GLU A 156 -23.36 41.89 6.62
N LYS A 157 -23.30 40.85 7.47
CA LYS A 157 -22.60 40.89 8.75
C LYS A 157 -21.09 41.09 8.58
N THR A 158 -20.49 40.55 7.51
CA THR A 158 -19.06 40.69 7.19
C THR A 158 -18.68 42.15 6.96
N ILE A 159 -19.54 42.91 6.29
CA ILE A 159 -19.36 44.37 6.09
C ILE A 159 -19.48 45.09 7.43
N LYS A 160 -20.51 44.77 8.22
CA LYS A 160 -20.76 45.41 9.52
C LYS A 160 -19.65 45.15 10.55
N ASP A 161 -19.14 43.92 10.57
CA ASP A 161 -18.07 43.50 11.48
C ASP A 161 -16.69 43.94 10.95
N GLY A 162 -16.60 44.33 9.67
CA GLY A 162 -15.36 44.72 8.99
C GLY A 162 -14.33 43.60 8.94
N ASN A 163 -14.77 42.34 8.92
CA ASN A 163 -13.90 41.17 8.98
C ASN A 163 -14.58 39.90 8.43
N PHE A 164 -13.88 39.19 7.54
CA PHE A 164 -14.25 37.89 7.00
C PHE A 164 -13.45 36.77 7.66
N PRO A 165 -14.10 35.83 8.39
CA PRO A 165 -13.44 34.76 9.12
C PRO A 165 -13.08 33.57 8.20
N GLY A 166 -12.28 33.85 7.17
CA GLY A 166 -11.79 32.87 6.21
C GLY A 166 -11.00 33.55 5.10
N THR A 167 -10.77 32.83 4.01
CA THR A 167 -10.12 33.34 2.81
C THR A 167 -10.94 32.96 1.58
N LEU A 168 -11.29 33.94 0.77
CA LEU A 168 -12.01 33.80 -0.48
C LEU A 168 -11.14 34.33 -1.62
N PHE A 169 -10.85 33.47 -2.58
CA PHE A 169 -10.28 33.87 -3.86
C PHE A 169 -11.39 33.98 -4.89
N ARG A 170 -11.34 35.02 -5.73
CA ARG A 170 -12.17 35.17 -6.93
C ARG A 170 -11.26 35.24 -8.14
N PHE A 171 -11.49 34.36 -9.11
CA PHE A 171 -10.77 34.32 -10.38
C PHE A 171 -11.75 34.56 -11.53
N PRO A 172 -11.98 35.83 -11.93
CA PRO A 172 -12.80 36.15 -13.09
C PRO A 172 -12.25 35.45 -14.34
N LEU A 173 -13.10 34.73 -15.08
CA LEU A 173 -12.63 33.95 -16.22
C LEU A 173 -12.15 34.86 -17.34
N ARG A 174 -11.01 34.52 -17.94
CA ARG A 174 -10.49 35.27 -19.09
C ARG A 174 -11.41 35.12 -20.29
N MET A 175 -12.01 36.23 -20.70
CA MET A 175 -12.92 36.31 -21.87
C MET A 175 -12.20 36.65 -23.18
N LYS A 176 -11.01 37.25 -23.12
CA LYS A 176 -10.21 37.66 -24.28
C LYS A 176 -8.73 37.38 -24.04
N PRO A 177 -7.92 37.07 -25.07
CA PRO A 177 -6.48 36.86 -24.91
C PRO A 177 -5.78 38.06 -24.26
N SER A 178 -4.85 37.80 -23.36
CA SER A 178 -3.99 38.80 -22.72
C SER A 178 -2.52 38.52 -23.04
N GLN A 179 -1.61 39.43 -22.64
CA GLN A 179 -0.17 39.16 -22.79
C GLN A 179 0.33 38.02 -21.89
N LEU A 180 -0.40 37.69 -20.81
CA LEU A 180 -0.06 36.58 -19.93
C LEU A 180 -0.43 35.24 -20.56
N SER A 181 -1.61 35.16 -21.17
CA SER A 181 -2.14 33.92 -21.73
C SER A 181 -3.17 34.18 -22.82
N ASN A 182 -3.09 33.35 -23.87
CA ASN A 182 -4.12 33.30 -24.92
C ASN A 182 -5.29 32.36 -24.55
N ASN A 183 -5.26 31.78 -23.34
CA ASN A 183 -6.23 30.78 -22.91
C ASN A 183 -7.51 31.42 -22.39
N ILE A 184 -8.58 31.32 -23.17
CA ILE A 184 -9.94 31.74 -22.79
C ILE A 184 -10.59 30.60 -22.01
N TYR A 185 -11.20 30.91 -20.87
CA TYR A 185 -11.91 29.96 -20.02
C TYR A 185 -13.43 30.14 -20.15
N ASN A 186 -14.16 29.04 -20.15
CA ASN A 186 -15.62 28.97 -20.16
C ASN A 186 -16.09 27.89 -19.17
N LYS A 187 -17.42 27.73 -19.05
CA LYS A 187 -18.05 26.70 -18.21
C LYS A 187 -17.44 25.32 -18.44
N GLU A 188 -17.34 24.91 -19.71
CA GLU A 188 -16.87 23.57 -20.08
C GLU A 188 -15.45 23.31 -19.57
N LYS A 189 -14.51 24.26 -19.77
CA LYS A 189 -13.14 24.13 -19.27
C LYS A 189 -13.03 24.10 -17.75
N VAL A 190 -13.90 24.81 -17.02
CA VAL A 190 -13.93 24.75 -15.56
C VAL A 190 -14.47 23.40 -15.08
N LEU A 191 -15.50 22.87 -15.76
CA LEU A 191 -16.01 21.53 -15.46
C LEU A 191 -14.99 20.44 -15.80
N GLU A 192 -14.24 20.55 -16.90
CA GLU A 192 -13.12 19.66 -17.22
C GLU A 192 -12.01 19.72 -16.15
N LEU A 193 -11.72 20.91 -15.62
CA LEU A 193 -10.80 21.09 -14.50
C LEU A 193 -11.30 20.34 -13.25
N PHE A 194 -12.59 20.46 -12.93
CA PHE A 194 -13.22 19.72 -11.84
C PHE A 194 -13.16 18.21 -12.05
N GLU A 195 -13.47 17.71 -13.25
CA GLU A 195 -13.36 16.28 -13.54
C GLU A 195 -11.93 15.77 -13.43
N SER A 196 -10.95 16.54 -13.91
CA SER A 196 -9.53 16.18 -13.77
C SER A 196 -9.08 16.03 -12.32
N PHE A 197 -9.72 16.76 -11.40
CA PHE A 197 -9.48 16.64 -9.97
C PHE A 197 -10.19 15.43 -9.35
N ARG A 198 -11.42 15.12 -9.80
CA ARG A 198 -12.20 13.97 -9.28
C ARG A 198 -11.49 12.64 -9.45
N VAL A 199 -10.71 12.47 -10.52
CA VAL A 199 -9.96 11.22 -10.77
C VAL A 199 -9.00 10.86 -9.63
N ASP A 200 -8.50 11.84 -8.88
CA ASP A 200 -7.56 11.65 -7.75
C ASP A 200 -8.22 11.92 -6.37
N ALA A 201 -9.52 12.19 -6.34
CA ALA A 201 -10.12 12.81 -5.17
C ALA A 201 -10.23 11.85 -3.97
N ASP A 202 -10.37 10.55 -4.19
CA ASP A 202 -10.39 9.51 -3.14
C ASP A 202 -9.11 9.46 -2.30
N THR A 203 -7.99 9.92 -2.87
CA THR A 203 -6.65 9.89 -2.27
C THR A 203 -6.06 11.28 -2.01
N VAL A 204 -6.74 12.36 -2.42
CA VAL A 204 -6.22 13.74 -2.31
C VAL A 204 -5.99 14.17 -0.86
N LEU A 205 -6.80 13.68 0.08
CA LEU A 205 -6.72 14.04 1.51
C LEU A 205 -5.80 13.11 2.32
N LEU A 206 -5.26 12.06 1.70
CA LEU A 206 -4.64 10.93 2.39
C LEU A 206 -3.43 11.32 3.24
N PHE A 207 -2.61 12.24 2.75
CA PHE A 207 -1.38 12.71 3.41
C PHE A 207 -1.44 14.19 3.82
N LEU A 208 -2.61 14.81 3.75
CA LEU A 208 -2.84 16.13 4.31
C LEU A 208 -3.01 16.02 5.83
N LYS A 209 -2.51 16.99 6.57
CA LYS A 209 -2.51 17.00 8.04
C LYS A 209 -3.65 17.88 8.58
N SER A 210 -3.99 18.96 7.88
CA SER A 210 -5.00 19.93 8.31
C SER A 210 -6.29 19.83 7.52
N VAL A 211 -6.22 19.89 6.17
CA VAL A 211 -7.42 19.88 5.32
C VAL A 211 -8.08 18.50 5.38
N GLN A 212 -9.35 18.49 5.79
CA GLN A 212 -10.16 17.29 5.97
C GLN A 212 -11.35 17.24 5.01
N LYS A 213 -11.67 18.35 4.33
CA LYS A 213 -12.82 18.41 3.42
C LYS A 213 -12.51 19.26 2.19
N VAL A 214 -12.79 18.71 1.02
CA VAL A 214 -12.77 19.44 -0.25
C VAL A 214 -14.10 19.24 -0.96
N SER A 215 -14.69 20.31 -1.49
CA SER A 215 -15.95 20.22 -2.25
C SER A 215 -15.96 21.12 -3.48
N LEU A 216 -16.65 20.66 -4.52
CA LEU A 216 -16.82 21.34 -5.81
C LEU A 216 -18.29 21.71 -6.00
N HIS A 217 -18.55 22.95 -6.38
CA HIS A 217 -19.89 23.52 -6.49
C HIS A 217 -20.05 24.28 -7.81
N VAL A 218 -21.31 24.46 -8.22
CA VAL A 218 -21.70 25.36 -9.30
C VAL A 218 -22.82 26.25 -8.79
N ARG A 219 -22.74 27.54 -9.09
CA ARG A 219 -23.84 28.50 -8.97
C ARG A 219 -24.25 28.92 -10.38
N GLU A 220 -25.50 28.65 -10.74
CA GLU A 220 -26.06 29.02 -12.04
C GLU A 220 -26.51 30.49 -12.04
N SER A 221 -26.74 31.05 -13.22
CA SER A 221 -27.07 32.48 -13.38
C SER A 221 -28.35 32.93 -12.67
N ASP A 222 -29.24 31.97 -12.33
CA ASP A 222 -30.46 32.23 -11.57
C ASP A 222 -30.25 32.24 -10.04
N GLY A 223 -29.01 32.02 -9.58
CA GLY A 223 -28.62 31.93 -8.18
C GLY A 223 -28.75 30.52 -7.58
N THR A 224 -29.17 29.52 -8.35
CA THR A 224 -29.26 28.13 -7.90
C THR A 224 -27.86 27.57 -7.65
N GLU A 225 -27.61 27.10 -6.42
CA GLU A 225 -26.37 26.44 -6.04
C GLU A 225 -26.52 24.92 -5.99
N ARG A 226 -25.55 24.21 -6.56
CA ARG A 226 -25.45 22.76 -6.52
C ARG A 226 -24.05 22.28 -6.16
N MET A 227 -23.98 21.29 -5.28
CA MET A 227 -22.75 20.60 -4.93
C MET A 227 -22.57 19.43 -5.90
N LEU A 228 -21.49 19.48 -6.67
CA LEU A 228 -21.19 18.45 -7.66
C LEU A 228 -20.44 17.26 -7.05
N PHE A 229 -19.53 17.57 -6.13
CA PHE A 229 -18.60 16.60 -5.57
C PHE A 229 -18.11 17.01 -4.19
N GLN A 230 -17.92 16.04 -3.31
CA GLN A 230 -17.33 16.23 -2.00
C GLN A 230 -16.45 15.03 -1.64
N VAL A 231 -15.27 15.31 -1.12
CA VAL A 231 -14.46 14.32 -0.41
C VAL A 231 -14.19 14.79 1.01
N THR A 232 -14.33 13.87 1.96
CA THR A 232 -14.03 14.08 3.37
C THR A 232 -13.10 13.01 3.90
N ALA A 233 -12.17 13.41 4.76
CA ALA A 233 -11.27 12.52 5.48
C ALA A 233 -11.66 12.55 6.96
N SER A 234 -11.97 11.38 7.52
CA SER A 234 -12.43 11.22 8.90
C SER A 234 -11.57 10.20 9.65
N ASP A 235 -11.33 10.51 10.92
CA ASP A 235 -10.60 9.62 11.81
C ASP A 235 -11.41 8.37 12.15
N SER A 236 -10.76 7.35 12.69
CA SER A 236 -11.45 6.17 13.21
C SER A 236 -12.44 6.57 14.31
N GLU A 237 -13.68 6.06 14.23
CA GLU A 237 -14.70 6.31 15.28
C GLU A 237 -14.28 5.74 16.64
N GLU A 238 -13.43 4.69 16.63
CA GLU A 238 -12.96 4.01 17.85
C GLU A 238 -11.86 4.78 18.58
N ASP A 239 -11.03 5.56 17.86
CA ASP A 239 -9.90 6.28 18.44
C ASP A 239 -9.67 7.62 17.75
N LYS A 240 -10.51 8.60 18.09
CA LYS A 240 -10.44 9.98 17.58
C LYS A 240 -9.16 10.72 17.98
N MET A 241 -8.40 10.19 18.96
CA MET A 241 -7.17 10.81 19.43
C MET A 241 -5.92 10.20 18.80
N GLU A 242 -6.02 9.04 18.14
CA GLU A 242 -4.91 8.35 17.47
C GLU A 242 -4.19 9.26 16.48
N ARG A 243 -4.93 9.89 15.56
CA ARG A 243 -4.36 10.79 14.55
C ARG A 243 -3.81 12.09 15.18
N PRO A 244 -4.55 12.84 16.01
CA PRO A 244 -3.99 14.03 16.69
C PRO A 244 -2.69 13.75 17.46
N ASN A 245 -2.64 12.64 18.22
CA ASN A 245 -1.44 12.25 18.97
C ASN A 245 -0.28 11.87 18.04
N SER A 246 -0.59 11.17 16.93
CA SER A 246 0.39 10.83 15.90
C SER A 246 0.97 12.09 15.24
N LEU A 247 0.12 13.03 14.83
CA LEU A 247 0.54 14.31 14.23
C LEU A 247 1.38 15.14 15.20
N LYS A 248 1.04 15.14 16.50
CA LYS A 248 1.85 15.80 17.54
C LYS A 248 3.24 15.18 17.67
N THR A 249 3.33 13.85 17.70
CA THR A 249 4.62 13.13 17.74
C THR A 249 5.48 13.46 16.52
N LEU A 250 4.87 13.49 15.33
CA LEU A 250 5.56 13.85 14.09
C LEU A 250 6.01 15.31 14.09
N GLY A 251 5.18 16.23 14.59
CA GLY A 251 5.55 17.64 14.75
C GLY A 251 6.78 17.82 15.63
N GLN A 252 6.81 17.15 16.79
CA GLN A 252 7.98 17.15 17.69
C GLN A 252 9.24 16.58 17.04
N ALA A 253 9.10 15.54 16.21
CA ALA A 253 10.23 14.97 15.46
C ALA A 253 10.76 15.94 14.39
N ILE A 254 9.86 16.65 13.68
CA ILE A 254 10.24 17.68 12.70
C ILE A 254 10.95 18.86 13.39
N ASP A 255 10.41 19.32 14.52
CA ASP A 255 11.01 20.40 15.31
C ASP A 255 12.41 19.99 15.82
N SER A 256 12.54 18.76 16.32
CA SER A 256 13.81 18.21 16.79
C SER A 256 14.83 18.14 15.65
N TYR A 257 14.42 17.65 14.49
CA TYR A 257 15.28 17.57 13.30
C TYR A 257 15.76 18.97 12.86
N SER A 258 14.82 19.92 12.77
CA SER A 258 15.09 21.31 12.37
C SER A 258 16.05 22.01 13.33
N ASN A 259 15.93 21.74 14.63
CA ASN A 259 16.78 22.30 15.68
C ASN A 259 18.12 21.56 15.86
N GLY A 260 18.45 20.60 15.00
CA GLY A 260 19.76 19.94 15.05
C GLY A 260 19.86 18.84 16.11
N VAL A 261 18.75 18.38 16.69
CA VAL A 261 18.76 17.35 17.73
C VAL A 261 19.06 15.99 17.10
N LEU A 262 20.11 15.34 17.58
CA LEU A 262 20.54 14.03 17.07
C LEU A 262 19.55 12.94 17.46
N SER A 263 19.18 12.12 16.47
CA SER A 263 18.38 10.90 16.62
C SER A 263 18.87 9.86 15.62
N SER A 264 19.23 8.68 16.10
CA SER A 264 19.71 7.57 15.27
C SER A 264 18.59 6.70 14.68
N SER A 265 17.33 7.13 14.79
CA SER A 265 16.17 6.37 14.33
C SER A 265 15.15 7.23 13.58
N VAL A 266 14.37 6.57 12.72
CA VAL A 266 13.18 7.15 12.10
C VAL A 266 12.06 7.15 13.13
N THR A 267 11.47 8.32 13.38
CA THR A 267 10.27 8.42 14.21
C THR A 267 9.05 8.15 13.34
N CYS A 268 8.36 7.04 13.59
CA CYS A 268 7.14 6.66 12.87
C CYS A 268 5.91 6.83 13.75
N ALA A 269 4.80 7.27 13.16
CA ALA A 269 3.50 7.30 13.82
C ALA A 269 2.41 6.79 12.86
N THR A 270 1.48 5.99 13.40
CA THR A 270 0.46 5.29 12.61
C THR A 270 -0.94 5.66 13.07
N TYR A 271 -1.85 5.82 12.12
CA TYR A 271 -3.26 6.04 12.41
C TYR A 271 -4.16 5.51 11.29
N GLN A 272 -5.40 5.18 11.62
CA GLN A 272 -6.41 4.82 10.64
C GLN A 272 -7.13 6.07 10.10
N LEU A 273 -7.32 6.13 8.79
CA LEU A 273 -7.99 7.22 8.09
C LEU A 273 -9.04 6.68 7.14
N SER A 274 -10.26 7.21 7.20
CA SER A 274 -11.30 6.92 6.22
C SER A 274 -11.48 8.09 5.26
N THR A 275 -11.48 7.83 3.96
CA THR A 275 -11.91 8.81 2.96
C THR A 275 -13.31 8.45 2.48
N GLU A 276 -14.19 9.45 2.41
CA GLU A 276 -15.57 9.31 1.97
C GLU A 276 -15.80 10.26 0.80
N VAL A 277 -16.22 9.69 -0.33
CA VAL A 277 -16.49 10.40 -1.58
C VAL A 277 -17.98 10.40 -1.84
N ARG A 278 -18.54 11.60 -2.04
CA ARG A 278 -19.94 11.84 -2.40
C ARG A 278 -19.99 12.60 -3.72
N ASP A 279 -20.70 12.03 -4.68
CA ASP A 279 -21.00 12.64 -5.98
C ASP A 279 -22.47 13.04 -6.03
N GLU A 280 -22.82 14.06 -6.81
CA GLU A 280 -24.20 14.51 -7.06
C GLU A 280 -25.11 13.38 -7.55
N THR A 281 -24.56 12.46 -8.35
CA THR A 281 -25.33 11.40 -9.03
C THR A 281 -25.34 10.06 -8.30
N ALA A 282 -24.44 9.87 -7.33
CA ALA A 282 -24.26 8.59 -6.65
C ALA A 282 -25.24 8.45 -5.46
N LYS A 283 -26.03 7.37 -5.47
CA LYS A 283 -26.92 7.02 -4.34
C LYS A 283 -26.17 6.54 -3.10
N GLU A 284 -24.93 6.06 -3.27
CA GLU A 284 -24.10 5.50 -2.20
C GLU A 284 -22.77 6.26 -2.11
N THR A 285 -22.39 6.59 -0.88
CA THR A 285 -21.07 7.16 -0.56
C THR A 285 -20.01 6.06 -0.69
N GLN A 286 -18.97 6.30 -1.48
CA GLN A 286 -17.82 5.41 -1.53
C GLN A 286 -16.91 5.71 -0.34
N LYS A 287 -16.68 4.71 0.52
CA LYS A 287 -15.81 4.81 1.69
C LYS A 287 -14.59 3.91 1.51
N THR A 288 -13.41 4.47 1.72
CA THR A 288 -12.14 3.72 1.70
C THR A 288 -11.40 3.95 3.00
N THR A 289 -11.00 2.86 3.66
CA THR A 289 -10.25 2.91 4.92
C THR A 289 -8.79 2.58 4.67
N TRP A 290 -7.91 3.36 5.27
CA TRP A 290 -6.46 3.28 5.13
C TRP A 290 -5.81 3.15 6.50
N LEU A 291 -4.75 2.33 6.59
CA LEU A 291 -3.76 2.46 7.65
C LEU A 291 -2.62 3.33 7.11
N VAL A 292 -2.41 4.48 7.75
CA VAL A 292 -1.38 5.44 7.36
C VAL A 292 -0.23 5.38 8.36
N CYS A 293 1.00 5.29 7.87
CA CYS A 293 2.23 5.45 8.64
C CYS A 293 3.01 6.64 8.10
N ASN A 294 3.22 7.66 8.91
CA ASN A 294 4.13 8.75 8.58
C ASN A 294 5.44 8.57 9.34
N GLY A 295 6.54 8.95 8.70
CA GLY A 295 7.88 8.86 9.27
C GLY A 295 8.66 10.14 9.09
N VAL A 296 9.49 10.46 10.09
CA VAL A 296 10.48 11.55 10.04
C VAL A 296 11.84 10.95 10.30
N GLY A 297 12.77 11.09 9.35
CA GLY A 297 14.15 10.65 9.53
C GLY A 297 14.81 11.37 10.70
N GLY A 298 15.56 10.63 11.53
CA GLY A 298 16.37 11.21 12.60
C GLY A 298 17.64 11.87 12.08
N ARG A 299 18.03 13.00 12.68
CA ARG A 299 19.27 13.70 12.32
C ARG A 299 20.47 12.94 12.86
N GLY A 300 21.48 12.69 12.04
CA GLY A 300 22.65 11.87 12.34
C GLY A 300 22.56 10.43 11.85
N MET A 301 21.44 10.00 11.26
CA MET A 301 21.34 8.68 10.61
C MET A 301 22.16 8.60 9.32
N CYS A 302 22.19 9.69 8.54
CA CYS A 302 22.89 9.76 7.27
C CYS A 302 23.42 11.18 7.07
N GLY A 303 24.75 11.36 7.16
CA GLY A 303 25.36 12.68 7.06
C GLY A 303 25.14 13.39 5.72
N GLU A 304 25.02 12.63 4.63
CA GLU A 304 24.67 13.17 3.31
C GLU A 304 23.22 13.67 3.27
N LEU A 305 22.28 12.91 3.85
CA LEU A 305 20.87 13.31 3.95
C LEU A 305 20.73 14.59 4.79
N ASP A 306 21.45 14.69 5.91
CA ASP A 306 21.44 15.88 6.76
C ASP A 306 22.05 17.10 6.07
N SER A 307 23.14 16.92 5.33
CA SER A 307 23.76 18.00 4.55
C SER A 307 22.81 18.51 3.47
N LEU A 308 22.15 17.59 2.75
CA LEU A 308 21.14 17.94 1.77
C LEU A 308 19.90 18.58 2.40
N ALA A 309 19.48 18.12 3.58
CA ALA A 309 18.40 18.74 4.34
C ALA A 309 18.72 20.22 4.64
N ASP A 310 19.95 20.52 5.05
CA ASP A 310 20.38 21.89 5.34
C ASP A 310 20.52 22.75 4.08
N ASP A 311 21.10 22.20 3.01
CA ASP A 311 21.31 22.92 1.74
C ASP A 311 20.00 23.18 1.01
N LEU A 312 19.17 22.14 0.93
CA LEU A 312 17.88 22.21 0.27
C LEU A 312 16.83 22.79 1.19
N LYS A 313 17.00 22.92 2.52
CA LYS A 313 15.94 23.18 3.53
C LYS A 313 14.78 22.18 3.46
N PHE A 314 15.10 20.90 3.29
CA PHE A 314 14.12 19.82 3.31
C PHE A 314 14.10 19.16 4.69
N ILE A 315 12.98 18.53 5.02
CA ILE A 315 12.87 17.62 6.17
C ILE A 315 12.63 16.23 5.62
N PRO A 316 13.30 15.18 6.12
CA PRO A 316 13.15 13.81 5.64
C PRO A 316 11.85 13.19 6.12
N THR A 317 10.73 13.72 5.63
CA THR A 317 9.38 13.27 5.93
C THR A 317 8.86 12.38 4.82
N ILE A 318 8.19 11.29 5.23
CA ILE A 318 7.51 10.35 4.35
C ILE A 318 6.14 10.01 4.93
N GLY A 319 5.27 9.51 4.08
CA GLY A 319 3.99 8.90 4.44
C GLY A 319 3.79 7.63 3.61
N ILE A 320 3.23 6.59 4.20
CA ILE A 320 2.87 5.34 3.52
C ILE A 320 1.45 4.99 3.92
N ALA A 321 0.62 4.61 2.95
CA ALA A 321 -0.77 4.25 3.21
C ALA A 321 -1.13 2.90 2.59
N LEU A 322 -1.62 1.99 3.42
CA LEU A 322 -2.12 0.68 3.05
C LEU A 322 -3.66 0.70 3.03
N PRO A 323 -4.31 0.35 1.90
CA PRO A 323 -5.76 0.20 1.87
C PRO A 323 -6.18 -1.04 2.66
N LEU A 324 -7.20 -0.90 3.51
CA LEU A 324 -7.66 -1.96 4.40
C LEU A 324 -8.86 -2.77 3.86
N ALA A 325 -9.59 -2.25 2.89
CA ALA A 325 -10.85 -2.84 2.38
C ALA A 325 -10.75 -3.54 1.01
N LEU A 326 -9.55 -3.61 0.40
CA LEU A 326 -9.35 -4.13 -0.96
C LEU A 326 -8.82 -5.57 -1.02
N ILE A 327 -8.63 -6.25 0.11
CA ILE A 327 -8.03 -7.59 0.15
C ILE A 327 -9.15 -8.65 0.22
N ASP A 328 -9.80 -8.90 -0.93
CA ASP A 328 -10.77 -9.98 -1.12
C ASP A 328 -10.02 -11.33 -1.22
N GLU A 329 -10.14 -12.17 -0.18
CA GLU A 329 -9.40 -13.44 -0.09
C GLU A 329 -9.79 -14.45 -1.19
N ASP A 330 -11.03 -14.37 -1.70
CA ASP A 330 -11.56 -15.29 -2.71
C ASP A 330 -11.20 -14.90 -4.16
N LYS A 331 -10.56 -13.74 -4.35
CA LYS A 331 -10.05 -13.28 -5.65
C LYS A 331 -8.52 -13.17 -5.61
N GLY A 332 -7.85 -14.32 -5.58
CA GLY A 332 -6.39 -14.44 -5.52
C GLY A 332 -5.62 -13.30 -6.20
N ALA A 333 -4.87 -12.52 -5.42
CA ALA A 333 -3.78 -11.59 -5.76
C ALA A 333 -3.78 -10.88 -7.15
N THR A 334 -4.94 -10.53 -7.70
CA THR A 334 -5.07 -9.77 -8.96
C THR A 334 -6.18 -8.71 -8.95
N ALA A 335 -6.79 -8.40 -7.81
CA ALA A 335 -7.61 -7.20 -7.66
C ALA A 335 -6.74 -5.93 -7.54
N SER A 336 -6.32 -5.42 -8.70
CA SER A 336 -6.14 -4.02 -9.13
C SER A 336 -5.36 -2.97 -8.32
N PHE A 337 -4.98 -3.16 -7.05
CA PHE A 337 -4.27 -2.11 -6.32
C PHE A 337 -2.78 -2.04 -6.72
N SER A 338 -2.35 -0.86 -7.15
CA SER A 338 -0.95 -0.57 -7.43
C SER A 338 -0.61 0.81 -6.84
N GLY A 339 0.43 0.82 -6.03
CA GLY A 339 0.91 1.98 -5.32
C GLY A 339 1.24 3.16 -6.23
N ARG A 340 1.07 4.36 -5.69
CA ARG A 340 1.30 5.63 -6.36
C ARG A 340 2.17 6.52 -5.49
N ALA A 341 2.91 7.40 -6.14
CA ALA A 341 3.76 8.38 -5.52
C ALA A 341 3.03 9.71 -5.32
N PHE A 342 3.25 10.30 -4.15
CA PHE A 342 2.66 11.55 -3.69
C PHE A 342 3.78 12.49 -3.27
N CYS A 343 3.54 13.78 -3.44
CA CYS A 343 4.30 14.83 -2.76
C CYS A 343 3.27 15.65 -1.99
N PHE A 344 2.84 15.09 -0.84
CA PHE A 344 1.67 15.49 -0.04
C PHE A 344 0.31 15.27 -0.74
N LEU A 345 0.19 15.74 -1.99
CA LEU A 345 -0.91 15.46 -2.89
C LEU A 345 -0.49 14.41 -3.95
N PRO A 346 -1.46 13.70 -4.56
CA PRO A 346 -1.17 12.73 -5.60
C PRO A 346 -0.48 13.39 -6.78
N LEU A 347 0.63 12.81 -7.24
CA LEU A 347 1.21 13.20 -8.53
C LEU A 347 0.25 12.82 -9.67
N PRO A 348 0.28 13.55 -10.80
CA PRO A 348 -0.61 13.29 -11.93
C PRO A 348 -0.60 11.82 -12.34
N LEU A 349 -1.78 11.28 -12.62
CA LEU A 349 -1.92 9.90 -13.11
C LEU A 349 -1.12 9.66 -14.38
N GLY A 350 -0.34 8.59 -14.36
CA GLY A 350 0.58 8.20 -15.43
C GLY A 350 1.65 7.25 -14.89
N GLU A 351 2.39 6.63 -15.80
CA GLU A 351 3.41 5.62 -15.44
C GLU A 351 4.45 6.14 -14.46
N GLU A 352 4.85 7.41 -14.59
CA GLU A 352 5.81 8.10 -13.73
C GLU A 352 5.38 8.19 -12.26
N SER A 353 4.07 8.17 -11.99
CA SER A 353 3.53 8.22 -10.64
C SER A 353 3.36 6.83 -10.02
N MET A 354 3.41 5.76 -10.82
CA MET A 354 3.19 4.41 -10.33
C MET A 354 4.44 3.87 -9.65
N THR A 355 4.31 3.35 -8.43
CA THR A 355 5.43 2.73 -7.71
C THR A 355 5.46 1.22 -7.91
N GLY A 356 4.29 0.60 -8.11
CA GLY A 356 4.13 -0.85 -8.14
C GLY A 356 4.16 -1.51 -6.76
N LEU A 357 4.26 -0.72 -5.67
CA LEU A 357 4.19 -1.20 -4.30
C LEU A 357 2.74 -1.51 -3.90
N SER A 358 2.54 -2.28 -2.83
CA SER A 358 1.21 -2.55 -2.27
C SER A 358 0.66 -1.42 -1.39
N VAL A 359 1.28 -0.24 -1.47
CA VAL A 359 0.98 0.95 -0.67
C VAL A 359 1.13 2.22 -1.50
N HIS A 360 0.40 3.27 -1.16
CA HIS A 360 0.71 4.63 -1.61
C HIS A 360 1.89 5.19 -0.80
N VAL A 361 2.75 5.97 -1.45
CA VAL A 361 3.95 6.54 -0.82
C VAL A 361 4.02 8.03 -1.08
N SER A 362 4.04 8.80 -0.01
CA SER A 362 4.27 10.24 0.02
C SER A 362 5.65 10.55 0.58
N GLY A 363 6.24 11.63 0.13
CA GLY A 363 7.47 12.15 0.71
C GLY A 363 7.69 13.60 0.32
N PHE A 364 8.58 14.26 1.05
CA PHE A 364 9.13 15.56 0.63
C PHE A 364 10.06 15.34 -0.57
N PHE A 365 9.50 14.94 -1.72
CA PHE A 365 10.30 14.62 -2.90
C PHE A 365 10.68 15.87 -3.69
N GLY A 366 11.91 15.90 -4.19
CA GLY A 366 12.31 16.79 -5.26
C GLY A 366 11.58 16.43 -6.55
N LEU A 367 10.80 17.37 -7.10
CA LEU A 367 10.04 17.17 -8.34
C LEU A 367 10.70 17.85 -9.53
N THR A 368 10.34 17.41 -10.73
CA THR A 368 10.69 18.07 -11.99
C THR A 368 10.08 19.48 -12.07
N ASP A 369 10.58 20.34 -12.96
CA ASP A 369 10.15 21.75 -13.05
C ASP A 369 8.65 21.92 -13.32
N ASN A 370 8.02 20.95 -14.00
CA ASN A 370 6.59 20.93 -14.25
C ASN A 370 5.77 20.29 -13.10
N ARG A 371 6.45 19.83 -12.05
CA ARG A 371 5.93 19.16 -10.85
C ARG A 371 5.07 17.92 -11.13
N ARG A 372 5.28 17.26 -12.27
CA ARG A 372 4.50 16.07 -12.67
C ARG A 372 5.16 14.76 -12.28
N SER A 373 6.46 14.76 -12.01
CA SER A 373 7.23 13.55 -11.69
C SER A 373 8.31 13.82 -10.65
N ILE A 374 8.74 12.75 -9.97
CA ILE A 374 9.88 12.77 -9.06
C ILE A 374 11.17 12.87 -9.87
N LYS A 375 12.14 13.66 -9.38
CA LYS A 375 13.48 13.69 -9.97
C LYS A 375 14.27 12.44 -9.62
N TRP A 376 14.83 11.80 -10.62
CA TRP A 376 15.67 10.61 -10.48
C TRP A 376 17.09 10.91 -10.95
N ARG A 377 18.08 10.19 -10.41
CA ARG A 377 19.46 10.31 -10.87
C ARG A 377 19.62 9.52 -12.16
N GLU A 378 19.69 10.24 -13.27
CA GLU A 378 20.03 9.70 -14.58
C GLU A 378 21.50 10.00 -14.91
N VAL A 379 22.02 9.37 -15.97
CA VAL A 379 23.44 9.48 -16.40
C VAL A 379 23.90 10.94 -16.50
N ASP A 380 23.00 11.81 -16.96
CA ASP A 380 23.30 13.21 -17.24
C ASP A 380 22.99 14.14 -16.04
N GLN A 381 22.27 13.63 -15.04
CA GLN A 381 21.73 14.37 -13.90
C GLN A 381 22.23 13.83 -12.54
N TRP A 382 23.30 13.03 -12.54
CA TRP A 382 23.81 12.37 -11.33
C TRP A 382 24.22 13.32 -10.19
N ARG A 383 24.41 14.61 -10.48
CA ARG A 383 24.75 15.67 -9.51
C ARG A 383 23.56 16.49 -9.01
N ASP A 384 22.32 16.23 -9.45
CA ASP A 384 21.15 16.97 -8.95
C ASP A 384 20.94 16.63 -7.46
N PRO A 385 21.07 17.60 -6.53
CA PRO A 385 20.94 17.35 -5.10
C PRO A 385 19.54 16.86 -4.70
N ALA A 386 18.50 17.31 -5.42
CA ALA A 386 17.12 16.90 -5.14
C ALA A 386 16.86 15.45 -5.60
N ALA A 387 17.54 15.00 -6.66
CA ALA A 387 17.49 13.60 -7.08
C ALA A 387 18.22 12.68 -6.10
N LEU A 388 19.40 13.09 -5.61
CA LEU A 388 20.12 12.36 -4.55
C LEU A 388 19.31 12.30 -3.25
N TRP A 389 18.68 13.41 -2.87
CA TRP A 389 17.76 13.44 -1.74
C TRP A 389 16.66 12.38 -1.86
N ASN A 390 16.01 12.27 -3.02
CA ASN A 390 14.97 11.27 -3.25
C ASN A 390 15.49 9.83 -3.11
N GLU A 391 16.66 9.53 -3.68
CA GLU A 391 17.33 8.23 -3.57
C GLU A 391 17.60 7.88 -2.09
N LEU A 392 18.14 8.83 -1.32
CA LEU A 392 18.41 8.64 0.10
C LEU A 392 17.14 8.39 0.92
N LEU A 393 16.04 9.10 0.66
CA LEU A 393 14.76 8.83 1.33
C LEU A 393 14.26 7.39 1.09
N ILE A 394 14.42 6.89 -0.14
CA ILE A 394 13.99 5.56 -0.57
C ILE A 394 14.77 4.45 0.14
N VAL A 395 16.06 4.64 0.39
CA VAL A 395 16.89 3.60 1.03
C VAL A 395 16.98 3.74 2.54
N THR A 396 16.76 4.94 3.10
CA THR A 396 16.96 5.19 4.55
C THR A 396 15.68 5.33 5.36
N VAL A 397 14.66 6.03 4.85
CA VAL A 397 13.48 6.41 5.65
C VAL A 397 12.25 5.57 5.30
N ILE A 398 11.97 5.42 3.99
CA ILE A 398 10.80 4.67 3.51
C ILE A 398 10.77 3.21 4.00
N PRO A 399 11.88 2.45 4.00
CA PRO A 399 11.85 1.05 4.44
C PRO A 399 11.48 0.92 5.92
N ARG A 400 11.91 1.86 6.77
CA ARG A 400 11.61 1.86 8.21
C ARG A 400 10.14 2.12 8.48
N ALA A 401 9.54 3.06 7.77
CA ALA A 401 8.11 3.30 7.89
C ALA A 401 7.25 2.18 7.30
N TYR A 402 7.69 1.55 6.21
CA TYR A 402 7.00 0.38 5.65
C TYR A 402 7.06 -0.79 6.64
N PHE A 403 8.23 -1.03 7.24
CA PHE A 403 8.38 -2.00 8.33
C PHE A 403 7.43 -1.69 9.49
N THR A 404 7.38 -0.44 9.97
CA THR A 404 6.46 -0.04 11.05
C THR A 404 5.00 -0.27 10.66
N LEU A 405 4.61 0.05 9.42
CA LEU A 405 3.26 -0.16 8.91
C LEU A 405 2.85 -1.64 8.93
N ILE A 406 3.73 -2.54 8.46
CA ILE A 406 3.46 -3.98 8.47
C ILE A 406 3.36 -4.50 9.91
N MET A 407 4.32 -4.14 10.77
CA MET A 407 4.32 -4.56 12.17
C MET A 407 3.10 -4.05 12.93
N GLU A 408 2.69 -2.81 12.68
CA GLU A 408 1.48 -2.24 13.28
C GLU A 408 0.22 -2.96 12.78
N THR A 409 0.18 -3.34 11.49
CA THR A 409 -0.93 -4.13 10.95
C THR A 409 -1.03 -5.48 11.67
N ILE A 410 0.09 -6.19 11.85
CA ILE A 410 0.14 -7.44 12.62
C ILE A 410 -0.33 -7.22 14.06
N ARG A 411 0.17 -6.18 14.72
CA ARG A 411 -0.23 -5.83 16.09
C ARG A 411 -1.73 -5.57 16.22
N ARG A 412 -2.34 -4.86 15.25
CA ARG A 412 -3.79 -4.60 15.22
C ARG A 412 -4.59 -5.89 15.03
N ILE A 413 -4.16 -6.77 14.12
CA ILE A 413 -4.78 -8.10 13.94
C ILE A 413 -4.72 -8.92 15.24
N GLN A 414 -3.61 -8.86 15.98
CA GLN A 414 -3.47 -9.60 17.25
C GLN A 414 -4.30 -9.04 18.41
N THR A 415 -4.56 -7.73 18.43
CA THR A 415 -5.14 -7.03 19.59
C THR A 415 -6.62 -6.70 19.44
N LYS A 416 -7.10 -6.47 18.21
CA LYS A 416 -8.52 -6.25 17.93
C LYS A 416 -9.22 -7.60 17.77
N LYS A 417 -10.47 -7.68 18.23
CA LYS A 417 -11.30 -8.88 17.97
C LYS A 417 -11.56 -8.96 16.46
N ASP A 418 -11.69 -10.17 15.90
CA ASP A 418 -11.81 -10.46 14.46
C ASP A 418 -12.88 -9.66 13.67
N GLN A 419 -13.77 -8.91 14.35
CA GLN A 419 -14.81 -8.09 13.73
C GLN A 419 -14.45 -6.60 13.59
N ASP A 420 -13.37 -6.12 14.24
CA ASP A 420 -13.07 -4.68 14.37
C ASP A 420 -11.89 -4.23 13.47
N PHE A 421 -11.17 -5.16 12.84
CA PHE A 421 -10.13 -4.85 11.85
C PHE A 421 -10.37 -5.64 10.55
N PRO A 422 -10.42 -4.99 9.38
CA PRO A 422 -10.90 -5.61 8.15
C PRO A 422 -9.90 -6.57 7.48
N LEU A 423 -8.66 -6.66 7.97
CA LEU A 423 -7.65 -7.56 7.41
C LEU A 423 -7.55 -8.85 8.22
N SER A 424 -7.56 -9.99 7.52
CA SER A 424 -7.25 -11.28 8.12
C SER A 424 -5.73 -11.43 8.33
N PRO A 425 -5.29 -12.41 9.15
CA PRO A 425 -3.89 -12.76 9.26
C PRO A 425 -3.22 -13.15 7.94
N ARG A 426 -3.95 -13.75 6.98
CA ARG A 426 -3.43 -14.09 5.65
C ARG A 426 -3.43 -12.88 4.71
N GLY A 427 -4.35 -11.94 4.91
CA GLY A 427 -4.43 -10.68 4.18
C GLY A 427 -3.20 -9.78 4.37
N ILE A 428 -2.41 -9.97 5.43
CA ILE A 428 -1.15 -9.24 5.67
C ILE A 428 -0.18 -9.36 4.51
N TYR A 429 -0.15 -10.51 3.83
CA TYR A 429 0.79 -10.76 2.75
C TYR A 429 0.51 -9.80 1.58
N GLY A 430 -0.74 -9.37 1.40
CA GLY A 430 -1.09 -8.33 0.44
C GLY A 430 -0.41 -6.99 0.70
N ALA A 431 0.02 -6.71 1.94
CA ALA A 431 0.81 -5.52 2.26
C ALA A 431 2.30 -5.68 1.91
N TRP A 432 2.81 -6.90 1.72
CA TRP A 432 4.21 -7.14 1.37
C TRP A 432 4.46 -6.74 -0.10
N PRO A 433 5.58 -6.07 -0.39
CA PRO A 433 5.90 -5.65 -1.75
C PRO A 433 6.31 -6.85 -2.61
N ASP A 434 5.68 -7.03 -3.78
CA ASP A 434 6.03 -8.05 -4.78
C ASP A 434 7.19 -7.56 -5.68
N PRO A 435 8.39 -8.17 -5.60
CA PRO A 435 9.57 -7.73 -6.36
C PRO A 435 9.37 -7.68 -7.89
N ASN A 436 8.39 -8.42 -8.42
CA ASN A 436 8.11 -8.49 -9.85
C ASN A 436 7.19 -7.36 -10.33
N ARG A 437 6.48 -6.67 -9.42
CA ARG A 437 5.55 -5.57 -9.75
C ARG A 437 6.15 -4.19 -9.57
N ILE A 438 7.21 -4.08 -8.77
CA ILE A 438 7.80 -2.81 -8.36
C ILE A 438 8.62 -2.18 -9.48
N ARG A 439 8.42 -0.88 -9.71
CA ARG A 439 9.16 -0.11 -10.70
C ARG A 439 10.64 0.06 -10.26
N PRO A 440 11.60 0.16 -11.21
CA PRO A 440 13.03 0.11 -10.89
C PRO A 440 13.52 1.07 -9.80
N HIS A 441 13.09 2.33 -9.83
CA HIS A 441 13.50 3.34 -8.83
C HIS A 441 13.03 3.05 -7.40
N TRP A 442 12.02 2.19 -7.23
CA TRP A 442 11.45 1.84 -5.93
C TRP A 442 11.97 0.49 -5.40
N LYS A 443 12.63 -0.32 -6.23
CA LYS A 443 13.25 -1.60 -5.82
C LYS A 443 14.26 -1.49 -4.67
N PRO A 444 15.05 -0.40 -4.52
CA PRO A 444 15.99 -0.26 -3.41
C PRO A 444 15.34 -0.31 -2.01
N ILE A 445 14.01 -0.19 -1.90
CA ILE A 445 13.28 -0.36 -0.63
C ILE A 445 13.36 -1.80 -0.11
N LEU A 446 13.42 -2.78 -1.03
CA LEU A 446 13.19 -4.19 -0.69
C LEU A 446 14.23 -4.75 0.26
N GLU A 447 15.51 -4.49 -0.01
CA GLU A 447 16.62 -5.08 0.76
C GLU A 447 16.61 -4.59 2.23
N PRO A 448 16.61 -3.28 2.53
CA PRO A 448 16.50 -2.82 3.91
C PRO A 448 15.22 -3.31 4.60
N LEU A 449 14.08 -3.25 3.90
CA LEU A 449 12.79 -3.68 4.45
C LEU A 449 12.79 -5.16 4.86
N PHE A 450 13.15 -6.06 3.95
CA PHE A 450 13.09 -7.50 4.24
C PHE A 450 14.20 -7.96 5.17
N ASN A 451 15.37 -7.29 5.18
CA ASN A 451 16.40 -7.56 6.17
C ASN A 451 15.91 -7.34 7.61
N ASP A 452 15.09 -6.32 7.86
CA ASP A 452 14.50 -6.08 9.17
C ASP A 452 13.24 -6.94 9.41
N LEU A 453 12.37 -7.04 8.41
CA LEU A 453 11.07 -7.70 8.53
C LEU A 453 11.22 -9.20 8.81
N LEU A 454 12.15 -9.88 8.15
CA LEU A 454 12.36 -11.33 8.28
C LEU A 454 13.01 -11.72 9.62
N GLN A 455 13.45 -10.76 10.44
CA GLN A 455 13.92 -10.99 11.81
C GLN A 455 12.77 -10.97 12.84
N GLN A 456 11.55 -10.65 12.42
CA GLN A 456 10.38 -10.53 13.29
C GLN A 456 9.42 -11.72 13.09
N PRO A 457 8.51 -12.00 14.06
CA PRO A 457 7.48 -13.02 13.90
C PRO A 457 6.39 -12.55 12.93
N VAL A 458 6.65 -12.64 11.63
CA VAL A 458 5.82 -12.09 10.55
C VAL A 458 5.15 -13.14 9.69
N ILE A 459 5.40 -14.42 9.98
CA ILE A 459 4.83 -15.55 9.25
C ILE A 459 3.65 -16.10 10.04
N PHE A 460 2.47 -16.15 9.43
CA PHE A 460 1.26 -16.66 10.08
C PHE A 460 1.12 -18.16 9.86
N SER A 461 1.23 -18.94 10.94
CA SER A 461 1.20 -20.40 10.89
C SER A 461 -0.21 -20.98 10.83
N LEU A 462 -0.32 -22.23 10.36
CA LEU A 462 -1.59 -22.94 10.26
C LEU A 462 -2.24 -23.24 11.63
N ASN A 463 -1.51 -23.09 12.74
CA ASN A 463 -2.05 -23.24 14.09
C ASN A 463 -2.56 -21.91 14.69
N GLY A 464 -2.51 -20.82 13.93
CA GLY A 464 -3.02 -19.51 14.37
C GLY A 464 -2.01 -18.63 15.11
N SER A 465 -0.71 -18.94 15.05
CA SER A 465 0.34 -18.13 15.70
C SER A 465 1.26 -17.43 14.70
N TRP A 466 1.77 -16.26 15.10
CA TRP A 466 2.80 -15.52 14.37
C TRP A 466 4.19 -16.01 14.79
N VAL A 467 5.01 -16.40 13.83
CA VAL A 467 6.31 -17.05 14.05
C VAL A 467 7.39 -16.47 13.15
N GLN A 468 8.65 -16.68 13.53
CA GLN A 468 9.80 -16.34 12.69
C GLN A 468 9.98 -17.36 11.56
N VAL A 469 10.75 -16.97 10.53
CA VAL A 469 10.97 -17.80 9.33
C VAL A 469 11.61 -19.14 9.67
N ASP A 470 12.56 -19.18 10.62
CA ASP A 470 13.29 -20.40 11.01
C ASP A 470 12.55 -21.26 12.05
N GLU A 471 11.44 -20.78 12.61
CA GLU A 471 10.59 -21.52 13.55
C GLU A 471 9.56 -22.41 12.84
N THR A 472 9.23 -22.10 11.58
CA THR A 472 8.19 -22.80 10.81
C THR A 472 8.76 -23.70 9.70
N ILE A 473 7.88 -24.50 9.10
CA ILE A 473 8.14 -25.29 7.89
C ILE A 473 7.08 -24.91 6.84
N PHE A 474 7.54 -24.49 5.68
CA PHE A 474 6.71 -24.04 4.57
C PHE A 474 6.15 -25.25 3.80
N SER A 475 4.85 -25.22 3.56
CA SER A 475 4.13 -26.26 2.83
C SER A 475 3.56 -25.66 1.55
N ASP A 476 3.96 -26.21 0.41
CA ASP A 476 3.35 -25.92 -0.91
C ASP A 476 2.25 -26.95 -1.26
N LEU A 477 1.84 -27.75 -0.28
CA LEU A 477 0.90 -28.84 -0.47
C LEU A 477 -0.53 -28.31 -0.63
N ASP A 478 -1.22 -28.81 -1.65
CA ASP A 478 -2.64 -28.54 -1.91
C ASP A 478 -3.51 -29.20 -0.84
N SER A 479 -4.17 -28.42 0.01
CA SER A 479 -5.01 -28.95 1.10
C SER A 479 -6.29 -29.63 0.63
N SER A 480 -6.62 -29.61 -0.67
CA SER A 480 -7.81 -30.27 -1.23
C SER A 480 -7.63 -31.77 -1.47
N LEU A 481 -6.40 -32.28 -1.45
CA LEU A 481 -6.11 -33.70 -1.61
C LEU A 481 -6.02 -34.40 -0.25
N ASP A 482 -6.66 -35.56 -0.11
CA ASP A 482 -6.66 -36.34 1.14
C ASP A 482 -5.23 -36.71 1.60
N THR A 483 -4.34 -37.00 0.65
CA THR A 483 -2.93 -37.36 0.87
C THR A 483 -2.18 -36.25 1.60
N THR A 484 -2.27 -35.03 1.09
CA THR A 484 -1.57 -33.85 1.62
C THR A 484 -2.23 -33.32 2.90
N GLU A 485 -3.56 -33.37 3.00
CA GLU A 485 -4.27 -33.05 4.24
C GLU A 485 -3.81 -33.97 5.39
N THR A 486 -3.66 -35.26 5.11
CA THR A 486 -3.14 -36.24 6.07
C THR A 486 -1.69 -35.93 6.48
N VAL A 487 -0.83 -35.56 5.53
CA VAL A 487 0.56 -35.14 5.83
C VAL A 487 0.58 -33.90 6.74
N ILE A 488 -0.24 -32.90 6.46
CA ILE A 488 -0.35 -31.68 7.26
C ILE A 488 -0.80 -32.03 8.69
N LYS A 489 -1.89 -32.82 8.84
CA LYS A 489 -2.39 -33.26 10.15
C LYS A 489 -1.35 -34.07 10.93
N TYR A 490 -0.62 -34.95 10.26
CA TYR A 490 0.43 -35.75 10.89
C TYR A 490 1.59 -34.88 11.41
N LEU A 491 2.08 -33.96 10.59
CA LEU A 491 3.17 -33.07 10.98
C LEU A 491 2.76 -32.15 12.14
N GLN A 492 1.54 -31.60 12.11
CA GLN A 492 1.00 -30.80 13.20
C GLN A 492 0.88 -31.60 14.51
N SER A 493 0.32 -32.81 14.46
CA SER A 493 0.23 -33.68 15.65
C SER A 493 1.60 -34.15 16.17
N SER A 494 2.63 -34.12 15.32
CA SER A 494 4.03 -34.38 15.69
C SER A 494 4.75 -33.15 16.26
N GLY A 495 4.05 -32.03 16.48
CA GLY A 495 4.60 -30.80 17.07
C GLY A 495 5.31 -29.88 16.08
N MET A 496 5.16 -30.09 14.77
CA MET A 496 5.73 -29.21 13.75
C MET A 496 4.83 -27.99 13.52
N ILE A 497 5.43 -26.81 13.42
CA ILE A 497 4.74 -25.57 13.04
C ILE A 497 4.79 -25.48 11.52
N LEU A 498 3.62 -25.55 10.88
CA LEU A 498 3.49 -25.46 9.43
C LEU A 498 2.97 -24.10 9.00
N THR A 499 3.34 -23.66 7.81
CA THR A 499 2.79 -22.45 7.18
C THR A 499 2.57 -22.64 5.69
N GLN A 500 1.54 -21.97 5.16
CA GLN A 500 1.31 -21.78 3.73
C GLN A 500 1.34 -20.28 3.45
N VAL A 501 2.06 -19.89 2.40
CA VAL A 501 2.14 -18.49 1.94
C VAL A 501 1.83 -18.42 0.44
N PRO A 502 1.36 -17.27 -0.07
CA PRO A 502 1.22 -17.05 -1.51
C PRO A 502 2.56 -17.21 -2.26
N ALA A 503 2.51 -17.62 -3.53
CA ALA A 503 3.71 -17.88 -4.34
C ALA A 503 4.70 -16.69 -4.44
N TYR A 504 4.21 -15.45 -4.50
CA TYR A 504 5.09 -14.27 -4.52
C TYR A 504 5.80 -14.03 -3.19
N ILE A 505 5.18 -14.40 -2.06
CA ILE A 505 5.83 -14.36 -0.74
C ILE A 505 6.91 -15.44 -0.67
N ASP A 506 6.65 -16.63 -1.20
CA ASP A 506 7.65 -17.68 -1.29
C ASP A 506 8.87 -17.25 -2.11
N ALA A 507 8.65 -16.53 -3.21
CA ALA A 507 9.72 -15.94 -4.02
C ALA A 507 10.52 -14.87 -3.22
N VAL A 508 9.84 -14.02 -2.45
CA VAL A 508 10.48 -13.04 -1.55
C VAL A 508 11.34 -13.74 -0.50
N LEU A 509 10.80 -14.78 0.15
CA LEU A 509 11.53 -15.56 1.17
C LEU A 509 12.77 -16.23 0.56
N THR A 510 12.63 -16.84 -0.61
CA THR A 510 13.75 -17.46 -1.32
C THR A 510 14.84 -16.45 -1.67
N MET A 511 14.47 -15.21 -1.99
CA MET A 511 15.42 -14.16 -2.38
C MET A 511 16.13 -13.49 -1.20
N PHE A 512 15.43 -13.26 -0.09
CA PHE A 512 15.95 -12.44 1.02
C PHE A 512 16.32 -13.24 2.28
N VAL A 513 15.97 -14.52 2.40
CA VAL A 513 16.45 -15.37 3.49
C VAL A 513 17.88 -15.80 3.18
N THR A 514 18.84 -15.09 3.77
CA THR A 514 20.28 -15.29 3.49
C THR A 514 20.92 -16.44 4.27
N LYS A 515 20.32 -16.86 5.39
CA LYS A 515 20.88 -17.93 6.25
C LYS A 515 20.57 -19.31 5.66
N PRO A 516 21.61 -20.11 5.31
CA PRO A 516 21.40 -21.45 4.75
C PRO A 516 20.62 -22.35 5.71
N GLY A 517 19.62 -23.06 5.19
CA GLY A 517 18.80 -24.00 5.95
C GLY A 517 17.74 -23.37 6.84
N SER A 518 17.61 -22.04 6.90
CA SER A 518 16.52 -21.37 7.61
C SER A 518 15.15 -21.56 6.94
N LEU A 519 15.12 -21.60 5.60
CA LEU A 519 13.89 -21.84 4.84
C LEU A 519 13.64 -23.36 4.70
N ARG A 520 12.95 -23.95 5.68
CA ARG A 520 12.61 -25.38 5.70
C ARG A 520 11.30 -25.63 4.97
N ARG A 521 11.24 -26.67 4.13
CA ARG A 521 10.04 -27.04 3.37
C ARG A 521 9.57 -28.45 3.68
N VAL A 522 8.25 -28.66 3.57
CA VAL A 522 7.66 -29.99 3.60
C VAL A 522 8.08 -30.72 2.33
N THR A 523 8.86 -31.78 2.50
CA THR A 523 9.30 -32.68 1.43
C THR A 523 9.05 -34.12 1.85
N PRO A 524 8.95 -35.07 0.90
CA PRO A 524 8.90 -36.50 1.24
C PRO A 524 10.03 -36.93 2.18
N SER A 525 11.27 -36.47 1.95
CA SER A 525 12.40 -36.71 2.85
C SER A 525 12.18 -36.17 4.27
N PHE A 526 11.66 -34.94 4.41
CA PHE A 526 11.34 -34.35 5.71
C PHE A 526 10.28 -35.15 6.47
N VAL A 527 9.23 -35.62 5.77
CA VAL A 527 8.18 -36.47 6.36
C VAL A 527 8.75 -37.81 6.79
N ARG A 528 9.61 -38.46 5.98
CA ARG A 528 10.32 -39.70 6.37
C ARG A 528 11.17 -39.50 7.62
N GLN A 529 11.91 -38.40 7.73
CA GLN A 529 12.71 -38.10 8.92
C GLN A 529 11.83 -37.88 10.16
N THR A 530 10.68 -37.23 9.99
CA THR A 530 9.72 -37.01 11.09
C THR A 530 9.09 -38.33 11.55
N LEU A 531 8.69 -39.20 10.62
CA LEU A 531 8.16 -40.53 10.90
C LEU A 531 9.11 -41.40 11.73
N ARG A 532 10.43 -41.31 11.46
CA ARG A 532 11.44 -42.01 12.26
C ARG A 532 11.49 -41.53 13.70
N LYS A 533 11.35 -40.22 13.91
CA LYS A 533 11.43 -39.59 15.24
C LYS A 533 10.13 -39.75 16.03
N CYS A 534 8.98 -39.59 15.38
CA CYS A 534 7.68 -39.36 16.00
C CYS A 534 6.64 -40.43 15.64
N ARG A 535 7.05 -41.68 15.39
CA ARG A 535 6.24 -42.87 15.01
C ARG A 535 4.74 -42.63 14.89
N HIS A 536 4.19 -42.79 13.69
CA HIS A 536 2.75 -42.62 13.46
C HIS A 536 1.91 -43.71 14.13
N ARG A 537 0.84 -43.31 14.84
CA ARG A 537 -0.11 -44.19 15.54
C ARG A 537 -1.56 -44.06 15.06
N GLY A 538 -1.77 -43.42 13.91
CA GLY A 538 -3.10 -43.27 13.31
C GLY A 538 -3.60 -44.54 12.65
N SER A 539 -4.71 -44.39 11.92
CA SER A 539 -5.41 -45.44 11.20
C SER A 539 -4.60 -46.03 10.05
N SER A 540 -4.98 -47.23 9.59
CA SER A 540 -4.40 -47.86 8.40
C SER A 540 -4.53 -46.97 7.16
N ASN A 541 -5.63 -46.22 7.03
CA ASN A 541 -5.83 -45.29 5.91
C ASN A 541 -4.82 -44.14 5.94
N GLU A 542 -4.58 -43.53 7.11
CA GLU A 542 -3.57 -42.46 7.26
C GLU A 542 -2.17 -42.98 6.94
N LYS A 543 -1.83 -44.21 7.36
CA LYS A 543 -0.55 -44.85 6.99
C LYS A 543 -0.39 -45.02 5.48
N LEU A 544 -1.45 -45.40 4.77
CA LEU A 544 -1.42 -45.55 3.31
C LEU A 544 -1.24 -44.20 2.60
N LEU A 545 -1.95 -43.16 3.04
CA LEU A 545 -1.80 -41.80 2.49
C LEU A 545 -0.41 -41.21 2.79
N LEU A 546 0.13 -41.45 3.99
CA LEU A 546 1.51 -41.06 4.30
C LEU A 546 2.52 -41.82 3.45
N LEU A 547 2.32 -43.13 3.22
CA LEU A 547 3.16 -43.95 2.35
C LEU A 547 3.15 -43.41 0.91
N GLU A 548 1.97 -43.10 0.38
CA GLU A 548 1.81 -42.50 -0.95
C GLU A 548 2.64 -41.23 -1.09
N PHE A 549 2.54 -40.31 -0.12
CA PHE A 549 3.31 -39.08 -0.14
C PHE A 549 4.82 -39.32 -0.10
N ILE A 550 5.31 -40.18 0.80
CA ILE A 550 6.76 -40.38 0.97
C ILE A 550 7.42 -41.15 -0.18
N LEU A 551 6.64 -41.79 -1.05
CA LEU A 551 7.15 -42.48 -2.25
C LEU A 551 7.27 -41.56 -3.47
N SER A 552 6.68 -40.35 -3.42
CA SER A 552 6.57 -39.45 -4.57
C SER A 552 7.91 -38.89 -5.10
N ASP A 553 8.98 -38.90 -4.29
CA ASP A 553 10.32 -38.44 -4.69
C ASP A 553 11.26 -39.58 -5.16
N ALA A 554 10.75 -40.81 -5.27
CA ALA A 554 11.49 -42.02 -5.65
C ALA A 554 12.77 -42.30 -4.85
N CYS A 555 12.94 -41.70 -3.66
CA CYS A 555 14.11 -41.90 -2.81
C CYS A 555 13.94 -43.10 -1.88
N TYR A 556 13.85 -44.30 -2.46
CA TYR A 556 13.44 -45.51 -1.74
C TYR A 556 14.42 -45.95 -0.64
N ASN A 557 15.70 -45.64 -0.75
CA ASN A 557 16.72 -45.97 0.26
C ASN A 557 16.38 -45.39 1.64
N ASP A 558 15.69 -44.24 1.65
CA ASP A 558 15.24 -43.56 2.85
C ASP A 558 13.95 -44.15 3.43
N LEU A 559 13.44 -45.28 2.95
CA LEU A 559 12.28 -45.96 3.57
C LEU A 559 12.69 -46.87 4.74
N ILE A 560 13.94 -47.34 4.77
CA ILE A 560 14.40 -48.30 5.79
C ILE A 560 14.15 -47.75 7.20
N GLY A 561 13.55 -48.59 8.04
CA GLY A 561 13.18 -48.30 9.43
C GLY A 561 11.78 -47.71 9.62
N LEU A 562 11.02 -47.46 8.55
CA LEU A 562 9.65 -46.95 8.63
C LEU A 562 8.63 -48.11 8.72
N GLU A 563 7.72 -48.05 9.68
CA GLU A 563 6.63 -49.03 9.88
C GLU A 563 5.38 -48.65 9.06
N LEU A 564 5.54 -48.64 7.74
CA LEU A 564 4.53 -48.20 6.78
C LEU A 564 4.27 -49.19 5.63
N LEU A 565 4.89 -50.37 5.64
CA LEU A 565 4.68 -51.36 4.57
C LEU A 565 3.37 -52.14 4.81
N PRO A 566 2.30 -51.96 4.02
CA PRO A 566 1.01 -52.60 4.27
C PRO A 566 1.05 -54.07 3.88
N LEU A 567 0.54 -54.94 4.76
CA LEU A 567 0.48 -56.38 4.57
C LEU A 567 -0.96 -56.86 4.32
N GLN A 568 -1.10 -58.04 3.72
CA GLN A 568 -2.40 -58.60 3.38
C GLN A 568 -3.23 -59.01 4.61
N ASP A 569 -2.59 -59.22 5.77
CA ASP A 569 -3.26 -59.43 7.06
C ASP A 569 -3.74 -58.12 7.73
N GLU A 570 -3.72 -57.01 6.97
CA GLU A 570 -4.10 -55.66 7.39
C GLU A 570 -3.17 -55.02 8.44
N THR A 571 -2.01 -55.64 8.70
CA THR A 571 -0.96 -55.08 9.55
C THR A 571 0.07 -54.28 8.74
N PHE A 572 1.00 -53.61 9.43
CA PHE A 572 2.07 -52.83 8.82
C PHE A 572 3.44 -53.34 9.27
N ALA A 573 4.29 -53.66 8.30
CA ALA A 573 5.67 -54.06 8.53
C ALA A 573 6.64 -52.88 8.45
N VAL A 574 7.83 -53.09 9.01
CA VAL A 574 8.96 -52.17 8.90
C VAL A 574 9.71 -52.43 7.60
N PHE A 575 9.98 -51.40 6.82
CA PHE A 575 10.91 -51.47 5.70
C PHE A 575 12.30 -51.86 6.20
N SER A 576 12.83 -53.00 5.77
CA SER A 576 14.12 -53.53 6.24
C SER A 576 14.99 -54.00 5.07
N SER A 577 16.31 -53.90 5.26
CA SER A 577 17.32 -54.43 4.33
C SER A 577 17.80 -55.83 4.73
N SER A 578 17.05 -56.55 5.59
CA SER A 578 17.58 -57.76 6.23
C SER A 578 17.85 -58.85 5.21
N VAL A 579 18.95 -59.58 5.38
CA VAL A 579 19.48 -60.61 4.47
C VAL A 579 18.90 -62.01 4.78
N ASN A 580 17.97 -62.11 5.74
CA ASN A 580 17.39 -63.38 6.19
C ASN A 580 16.05 -63.66 5.48
N ASP A 581 15.98 -64.75 4.70
CA ASP A 581 14.76 -65.21 3.99
C ASP A 581 13.52 -65.40 4.90
N LYS A 582 13.71 -65.49 6.22
CA LYS A 582 12.66 -65.67 7.22
C LYS A 582 11.79 -64.41 7.45
N ASP A 583 12.29 -63.22 7.12
CA ASP A 583 11.61 -61.94 7.36
C ASP A 583 11.26 -61.18 6.07
N ALA A 584 11.47 -61.80 4.90
CA ALA A 584 11.16 -61.19 3.60
C ALA A 584 9.64 -61.00 3.39
N VAL A 585 9.27 -59.88 2.75
CA VAL A 585 7.91 -59.53 2.34
C VAL A 585 7.82 -59.55 0.81
N TYR A 586 6.76 -60.13 0.27
CA TYR A 586 6.61 -60.45 -1.16
C TYR A 586 5.54 -59.59 -1.83
N ILE A 587 5.72 -59.27 -3.10
CA ILE A 587 4.70 -58.64 -3.95
C ILE A 587 4.17 -59.73 -4.89
N ALA A 588 2.85 -59.94 -4.92
CA ALA A 588 2.24 -60.92 -5.81
C ALA A 588 2.37 -60.49 -7.28
N SER A 589 2.61 -61.46 -8.17
CA SER A 589 2.64 -61.27 -9.61
C SER A 589 1.54 -62.10 -10.28
N GLU A 590 1.24 -61.82 -11.55
CA GLU A 590 0.28 -62.62 -12.32
C GLU A 590 0.74 -64.08 -12.47
N GLU A 591 2.05 -64.31 -12.55
CA GLU A 591 2.65 -65.64 -12.65
C GLU A 591 2.64 -66.39 -11.30
N TYR A 592 2.67 -65.67 -10.18
CA TYR A 592 2.70 -66.24 -8.83
C TYR A 592 1.69 -65.54 -7.91
N PRO A 593 0.38 -65.81 -8.09
CA PRO A 593 -0.66 -65.19 -7.28
C PRO A 593 -0.60 -65.68 -5.83
N ARG A 594 -0.97 -64.79 -4.90
CA ARG A 594 -1.01 -65.07 -3.46
C ARG A 594 -1.84 -66.31 -3.09
N SER A 595 -2.86 -66.65 -3.88
CA SER A 595 -3.70 -67.84 -3.68
C SER A 595 -2.91 -69.16 -3.64
N LEU A 596 -1.69 -69.18 -4.16
CA LEU A 596 -0.77 -70.32 -4.09
C LEU A 596 -0.10 -70.49 -2.72
N TYR A 597 -0.21 -69.50 -1.82
CA TYR A 597 0.52 -69.41 -0.54
C TYR A 597 -0.42 -69.09 0.65
N PRO A 598 -1.36 -69.99 1.01
CA PRO A 598 -2.28 -69.75 2.13
C PRO A 598 -1.55 -69.72 3.48
N GLY A 599 -1.94 -68.82 4.39
CA GLY A 599 -1.34 -68.68 5.72
C GLY A 599 -0.09 -67.78 5.76
N LEU A 600 0.26 -67.13 4.65
CA LEU A 600 1.37 -66.17 4.53
C LEU A 600 0.88 -64.73 4.35
N GLU A 601 -0.35 -64.40 4.75
CA GLU A 601 -0.95 -63.06 4.57
C GLU A 601 -0.08 -61.94 5.16
N GLY A 602 0.52 -62.15 6.34
CA GLY A 602 1.45 -61.20 6.96
C GLY A 602 2.83 -61.08 6.29
N ARG A 603 3.03 -61.76 5.14
CA ARG A 603 4.27 -61.71 4.34
C ARG A 603 4.03 -61.25 2.91
N PHE A 604 2.81 -60.91 2.53
CA PHE A 604 2.51 -60.33 1.22
C PHE A 604 2.08 -58.88 1.36
N VAL A 605 2.54 -58.01 0.45
CA VAL A 605 2.06 -56.62 0.35
C VAL A 605 0.58 -56.62 0.03
N LEU A 606 -0.18 -55.73 0.69
CA LEU A 606 -1.61 -55.57 0.49
C LEU A 606 -1.96 -55.25 -0.98
N GLU A 607 -2.74 -56.12 -1.63
CA GLU A 607 -3.08 -56.00 -3.06
C GLU A 607 -4.07 -54.85 -3.36
N SER A 608 -4.87 -54.42 -2.37
CA SER A 608 -5.92 -53.41 -2.52
C SER A 608 -5.44 -51.95 -2.45
N ILE A 609 -4.13 -51.71 -2.31
CA ILE A 609 -3.56 -50.35 -2.30
C ILE A 609 -3.67 -49.67 -3.68
N ALA A 610 -3.52 -48.35 -3.71
CA ALA A 610 -3.58 -47.59 -4.95
C ALA A 610 -2.54 -48.09 -5.99
N PRO A 611 -2.91 -48.24 -7.28
CA PRO A 611 -2.02 -48.84 -8.29
C PRO A 611 -0.67 -48.13 -8.45
N HIS A 612 -0.64 -46.81 -8.29
CA HIS A 612 0.60 -46.03 -8.39
C HIS A 612 1.53 -46.28 -7.18
N VAL A 613 0.97 -46.46 -5.97
CA VAL A 613 1.74 -46.85 -4.77
C VAL A 613 2.34 -48.23 -4.95
N MET A 614 1.55 -49.20 -5.45
CA MET A 614 2.04 -50.54 -5.79
C MET A 614 3.17 -50.50 -6.82
N THR A 615 3.07 -49.60 -7.81
CA THR A 615 4.12 -49.39 -8.82
C THR A 615 5.41 -48.87 -8.18
N SER A 616 5.32 -47.84 -7.34
CA SER A 616 6.47 -47.30 -6.59
C SER A 616 7.11 -48.34 -5.66
N LEU A 617 6.31 -49.22 -5.04
CA LEU A 617 6.83 -50.32 -4.22
C LEU A 617 7.56 -51.39 -5.07
N LYS A 618 7.05 -51.71 -6.27
CA LYS A 618 7.76 -52.58 -7.23
C LYS A 618 9.05 -51.94 -7.75
N GLU A 619 9.09 -50.63 -7.91
CA GLU A 619 10.32 -49.92 -8.26
C GLU A 619 11.32 -49.94 -7.10
N ALA A 620 10.88 -49.66 -5.88
CA ALA A 620 11.68 -49.81 -4.67
C ALA A 620 12.24 -51.24 -4.53
N ALA A 621 11.43 -52.25 -4.85
CA ALA A 621 11.81 -53.65 -4.84
C ALA A 621 12.97 -54.01 -5.78
N ARG A 622 13.08 -53.31 -6.91
CA ARG A 622 14.13 -53.54 -7.90
C ARG A 622 15.45 -52.87 -7.53
N THR A 623 15.45 -52.00 -6.52
CA THR A 623 16.68 -51.41 -6.00
C THR A 623 17.37 -52.41 -5.05
N ASP A 624 18.70 -52.53 -5.11
CA ASP A 624 19.51 -53.50 -4.32
C ASP A 624 19.39 -53.35 -2.77
N PHE A 625 18.49 -52.50 -2.29
CA PHE A 625 18.35 -52.10 -0.89
C PHE A 625 17.24 -52.84 -0.14
N PHE A 626 16.33 -53.50 -0.85
CA PHE A 626 15.21 -54.23 -0.26
C PHE A 626 15.13 -55.66 -0.78
N LEU A 627 14.92 -56.64 0.10
CA LEU A 627 14.50 -57.98 -0.30
C LEU A 627 12.99 -57.98 -0.57
N PHE A 628 12.56 -57.28 -1.61
CA PHE A 628 11.28 -57.52 -2.25
C PHE A 628 11.58 -58.35 -3.50
N PHE A 629 11.26 -59.63 -3.46
CA PHE A 629 11.37 -60.43 -4.68
C PHE A 629 10.19 -60.13 -5.59
N ASP A 630 10.45 -59.57 -6.78
CA ASP A 630 9.56 -59.68 -7.97
C ASP A 630 9.55 -61.14 -8.49
N ASP A 631 10.35 -62.03 -7.87
CA ASP A 631 10.63 -63.40 -8.32
C ASP A 631 10.50 -64.42 -7.15
N ILE A 632 9.33 -65.04 -7.06
CA ILE A 632 8.95 -66.03 -6.04
C ILE A 632 9.69 -67.38 -6.21
N THR A 633 10.62 -67.52 -7.15
CA THR A 633 11.39 -68.75 -7.39
C THR A 633 12.10 -69.31 -6.13
N LYS A 634 12.48 -68.47 -5.15
CA LYS A 634 13.04 -68.94 -3.86
C LYS A 634 12.01 -69.52 -2.87
N LEU A 635 10.75 -69.07 -2.91
CA LEU A 635 9.68 -69.59 -2.05
C LEU A 635 9.25 -71.00 -2.50
N GLY A 636 9.30 -71.27 -3.80
CA GLY A 636 9.11 -72.62 -4.35
C GLY A 636 10.07 -73.64 -3.75
N ALA A 637 11.34 -73.28 -3.53
CA ALA A 637 12.33 -74.18 -2.94
C ALA A 637 12.10 -74.45 -1.43
N LEU A 638 11.57 -73.47 -0.68
CA LEU A 638 11.27 -73.62 0.75
C LEU A 638 9.93 -74.33 1.00
N TYR A 639 8.90 -74.09 0.18
CA TYR A 639 7.59 -74.74 0.31
C TYR A 639 7.58 -76.20 -0.19
N ILE A 640 8.43 -76.52 -1.18
CA ILE A 640 8.64 -77.90 -1.63
C ILE A 640 9.44 -78.70 -0.59
N CYS A 641 10.43 -78.09 0.08
CA CYS A 641 11.20 -78.76 1.14
C CYS A 641 10.40 -79.00 2.44
N SER A 642 9.50 -78.09 2.83
CA SER A 642 8.67 -78.28 4.04
C SER A 642 7.56 -79.33 3.83
N ASN A 643 6.95 -79.37 2.63
CA ASN A 643 5.95 -80.39 2.31
C ASN A 643 6.55 -81.78 2.03
N TYR A 644 7.81 -81.88 1.57
CA TYR A 644 8.49 -83.18 1.45
C TYR A 644 8.82 -83.83 2.81
N TYR A 645 9.03 -83.03 3.85
CA TYR A 645 9.25 -83.54 5.21
C TYR A 645 7.94 -83.89 5.92
N TYR A 646 6.83 -83.20 5.66
CA TYR A 646 5.53 -83.53 6.25
C TYR A 646 4.84 -84.72 5.59
N THR A 647 5.07 -84.99 4.29
CA THR A 647 4.50 -86.19 3.63
C THR A 647 5.27 -87.48 3.91
N ASN A 648 6.53 -87.44 4.36
CA ASN A 648 7.30 -88.66 4.65
C ASN A 648 7.30 -89.12 6.12
N VAL A 649 6.77 -88.34 7.06
CA VAL A 649 6.62 -88.78 8.48
C VAL A 649 5.24 -89.40 8.75
N MET A 650 4.25 -89.20 7.87
CA MET A 650 2.91 -89.83 7.99
C MET A 650 2.76 -91.20 7.31
N TYR A 651 3.86 -91.78 6.77
CA TYR A 651 3.89 -93.16 6.25
C TYR A 651 4.73 -94.14 7.08
N LYS A 652 5.19 -93.75 8.27
CA LYS A 652 5.73 -94.65 9.30
C LYS A 652 5.27 -94.23 10.69
N LEU A 653 3.99 -94.43 10.98
CA LEU A 653 3.44 -94.86 12.27
C LEU A 653 2.01 -95.35 12.09
#